data_AF-A0A8C3AKP4-F1
#
_entry.id   AF-A0A8C3AKP4-F1
#
_cell.length_a   1.000
_cell.length_b   1.000
_cell.length_c   1.000
_cell.angle_alpha   90.00
_cell.angle_beta   90.00
_cell.angle_gamma   90.00
#
_symmetry.space_group_name_H-M   'P 1'
#
loop_
_entity.id
_entity.type
_entity.pdbx_description
1 polymer ?
#
loop_
_entity_poly.entity_id
_entity_poly.type
_entity_poly.pdbx_seq_one_letter_code
_entity_poly.pdbx_strand_id
1 'polypeptide(L)'
;MPHKKQQLRPTAANVSSSLDLESEDISLETTVPTTEDISSSDEQRDGSQKVTRQLIERKELLHNVQLLKIELSQKNLTIDNMKADSMSKVEELEERLNDALHQKQVLALRLDSQLKLTQEENRKQQVLRKQEMEAILLRQQQLEETNRQLCEKGGELRRSLRDLDISQDRYQELRDLPEDKISIQEYVAMRFYEVVTPLRAQLAELGVKRDSLTDDLNTHRTQLKALMESYEEERRLRTELELRSQRLTLELADTKQQIQEGDYRRENYPAIKRERDNFEAELKDLKRRFETLDLTHTAVARERNTLSKEVAALQQSVTLLQKDKEYLHRQNMELSVRCAHGEDRLERLQVQLEDTKKAREDAYEKYMASRFDRYKSEYETKLREELENIRLKTSQEIDNLQRTSREMYERENRNLREARDNAVVEKDRALASDRDTQSRYDQLLEQFRRLQLGTDSRVSELSNQAKLHSFEAERAEMVKDETAKALAQCQVECEKQQKKLELLTQEFYRLQTSSEKRLAELQAQNAEQASRLETYEKLEQELDQVTMQAAEIENEEEAERVLFSYGYGANVPTTAKRRLKQSVHLARRVLQLERQNTSLRRELERHKSQTGQISEEELAVMKQVLISMRSGQGDALNLLEADKTAVSTSGAGKHQSKQINRTTEEESPNKPKPTVFTNKEVPDWYKKTKQKPK
;
A
#
# COMPACT_ATOMS: atom_id res chain seq x y z
N MET A 1 43.17 33.41 55.04
CA MET A 1 43.47 32.01 55.42
C MET A 1 42.88 31.08 54.37
N PRO A 2 43.71 30.41 53.57
CA PRO A 2 43.81 28.94 53.68
C PRO A 2 45.27 28.44 53.69
N HIS A 3 45.48 27.14 53.96
CA HIS A 3 46.83 26.57 54.13
C HIS A 3 47.38 25.80 52.90
N LYS A 4 48.67 26.07 52.63
CA LYS A 4 49.71 25.36 51.87
C LYS A 4 49.38 24.10 51.02
N LYS A 5 49.90 24.13 49.78
CA LYS A 5 50.34 22.97 48.97
C LYS A 5 51.81 22.59 49.28
N GLN A 6 52.33 21.58 48.55
CA GLN A 6 53.67 20.96 48.58
C GLN A 6 53.79 19.83 49.62
N GLN A 7 54.45 18.70 49.36
CA GLN A 7 55.26 18.26 48.21
C GLN A 7 55.28 16.70 48.17
N LEU A 8 55.61 16.07 47.03
CA LEU A 8 56.25 14.72 46.99
C LEU A 8 56.74 14.36 45.56
N ARG A 9 57.62 13.36 45.46
CA ARG A 9 58.33 12.93 44.23
C ARG A 9 57.81 11.59 43.68
N PRO A 10 57.93 11.32 42.36
CA PRO A 10 58.05 9.96 41.84
C PRO A 10 59.51 9.46 41.92
N THR A 11 59.70 8.15 42.09
CA THR A 11 61.00 7.46 41.90
C THR A 11 60.72 6.17 41.12
N ALA A 12 61.64 5.74 40.25
CA ALA A 12 61.42 4.57 39.39
C ALA A 12 61.40 3.24 40.17
N ALA A 13 60.71 2.24 39.61
CA ALA A 13 60.73 0.85 40.04
C ALA A 13 60.87 -0.06 38.80
N ASN A 14 61.57 -1.18 38.95
CA ASN A 14 62.01 -2.05 37.85
C ASN A 14 61.35 -3.44 37.91
N VAL A 15 61.19 -4.04 36.72
CA VAL A 15 61.39 -5.48 36.39
C VAL A 15 60.73 -6.56 37.27
N SER A 16 59.97 -7.47 36.63
CA SER A 16 60.14 -8.94 36.76
C SER A 16 59.19 -9.74 35.85
N SER A 17 59.56 -11.01 35.58
CA SER A 17 58.75 -12.12 35.02
C SER A 17 58.52 -12.15 33.49
N SER A 18 58.54 -13.29 32.78
CA SER A 18 59.19 -14.61 32.99
C SER A 18 58.93 -15.52 31.77
N LEU A 19 59.91 -16.33 31.33
CA LEU A 19 59.84 -17.56 30.46
C LEU A 19 59.06 -17.45 29.11
N ASP A 20 59.71 -17.67 27.96
CA ASP A 20 59.83 -18.95 27.19
C ASP A 20 58.61 -19.20 26.27
N LEU A 21 58.68 -19.83 25.08
CA LEU A 21 59.76 -20.59 24.40
C LEU A 21 59.60 -20.45 22.85
N GLU A 22 60.26 -21.32 22.07
CA GLU A 22 60.23 -21.45 20.59
C GLU A 22 60.93 -20.31 19.79
N SER A 23 61.69 -20.57 18.71
CA SER A 23 62.22 -21.82 18.13
C SER A 23 63.48 -21.51 17.28
N GLU A 24 64.20 -22.57 16.85
CA GLU A 24 65.07 -22.73 15.66
C GLU A 24 65.80 -21.49 15.06
N ASP A 25 67.10 -21.53 14.72
CA ASP A 25 67.68 -22.56 13.85
C ASP A 25 69.24 -22.58 13.82
N ILE A 26 69.83 -23.63 13.21
CA ILE A 26 71.20 -23.80 12.66
C ILE A 26 72.41 -23.16 13.40
N SER A 27 73.33 -24.01 13.89
CA SER A 27 74.79 -23.79 13.83
C SER A 27 75.57 -25.11 13.94
N LEU A 28 76.55 -25.32 13.07
CA LEU A 28 77.36 -26.54 12.94
C LEU A 28 78.82 -26.30 13.37
N GLU A 29 79.27 -26.93 14.46
CA GLU A 29 80.69 -27.16 14.79
C GLU A 29 80.78 -28.35 15.78
N THR A 30 81.16 -29.56 15.36
CA THR A 30 82.55 -30.05 15.15
C THR A 30 83.37 -30.22 16.44
N THR A 31 83.28 -31.39 17.11
CA THR A 31 84.47 -32.20 17.55
C THR A 31 84.12 -33.57 18.19
N VAL A 32 84.73 -34.62 17.62
CA VAL A 32 85.32 -35.86 18.20
C VAL A 32 84.92 -36.31 19.64
N PRO A 33 84.42 -37.55 19.79
CA PRO A 33 85.14 -38.58 20.58
C PRO A 33 85.78 -39.72 19.75
N THR A 34 86.52 -40.61 20.40
CA THR A 34 87.45 -41.61 19.80
C THR A 34 86.91 -43.04 19.58
N THR A 35 87.73 -43.86 18.92
CA THR A 35 87.71 -45.33 18.69
C THR A 35 87.79 -46.17 20.00
N GLU A 36 87.82 -47.52 20.09
CA GLU A 36 88.21 -48.70 19.24
C GLU A 36 87.64 -50.01 19.89
N ASP A 37 87.58 -51.27 19.38
CA ASP A 37 87.78 -51.97 18.07
C ASP A 37 87.31 -53.49 18.24
N ILE A 38 87.52 -54.40 17.26
CA ILE A 38 87.53 -55.90 17.25
C ILE A 38 86.22 -56.71 17.53
N SER A 39 86.01 -57.98 17.13
CA SER A 39 86.78 -58.99 16.35
C SER A 39 85.90 -60.06 15.62
N SER A 40 86.53 -61.01 14.90
CA SER A 40 85.98 -62.20 14.20
C SER A 40 85.86 -63.46 15.12
N SER A 41 85.50 -64.70 14.72
CA SER A 41 85.34 -65.40 13.41
C SER A 41 84.23 -66.51 13.54
N ASP A 42 84.16 -67.72 12.94
CA ASP A 42 85.05 -68.57 12.11
C ASP A 42 84.29 -69.73 11.38
N GLU A 43 84.96 -70.46 10.46
CA GLU A 43 84.51 -71.75 9.86
C GLU A 43 85.69 -72.72 9.62
N GLN A 44 85.45 -74.05 9.59
CA GLN A 44 85.58 -74.93 8.39
C GLN A 44 85.83 -76.44 8.66
N ARG A 45 84.99 -77.30 8.03
CA ARG A 45 85.28 -78.60 7.31
C ARG A 45 86.05 -79.74 8.05
N ASP A 46 86.17 -80.99 7.58
CA ASP A 46 85.63 -81.77 6.44
C ASP A 46 85.52 -83.28 6.84
N GLY A 47 84.98 -84.18 5.99
CA GLY A 47 85.31 -85.62 6.05
C GLY A 47 84.18 -86.67 5.91
N SER A 48 84.31 -87.55 4.91
CA SER A 48 83.54 -88.78 4.65
C SER A 48 83.81 -89.93 5.65
N GLN A 49 83.03 -91.02 5.87
CA GLN A 49 81.71 -91.61 5.48
C GLN A 49 81.57 -92.93 6.33
N LYS A 50 80.55 -93.83 6.36
CA LYS A 50 79.25 -94.07 5.67
C LYS A 50 78.35 -95.01 6.54
N VAL A 51 77.29 -94.55 7.22
CA VAL A 51 76.24 -95.40 7.86
C VAL A 51 74.91 -94.63 7.83
N THR A 52 73.78 -95.25 7.45
CA THR A 52 72.64 -94.47 6.88
C THR A 52 71.23 -94.65 7.45
N ARG A 53 70.79 -95.80 8.01
CA ARG A 53 69.33 -96.03 8.18
C ARG A 53 68.65 -95.47 9.45
N GLN A 54 69.16 -95.74 10.65
CA GLN A 54 68.55 -95.21 11.91
C GLN A 54 68.57 -93.67 12.00
N LEU A 55 69.35 -93.02 11.13
CA LEU A 55 69.40 -91.57 11.00
C LEU A 55 68.14 -90.97 10.38
N ILE A 56 67.29 -91.76 9.70
CA ILE A 56 66.21 -91.26 8.83
C ILE A 56 64.94 -90.95 9.63
N GLU A 57 64.33 -91.92 10.32
CA GLU A 57 63.11 -91.71 11.12
C GLU A 57 63.30 -90.64 12.22
N ARG A 58 64.50 -90.62 12.84
CA ARG A 58 64.87 -89.56 13.79
C ARG A 58 65.00 -88.19 13.12
N LYS A 59 65.45 -88.11 11.87
CA LYS A 59 65.43 -86.86 11.08
C LYS A 59 64.01 -86.45 10.70
N GLU A 60 63.13 -87.37 10.35
CA GLU A 60 61.74 -87.06 9.97
C GLU A 60 60.93 -86.49 11.15
N LEU A 61 61.01 -87.10 12.33
CA LEU A 61 60.36 -86.54 13.53
C LEU A 61 61.01 -85.23 13.99
N LEU A 62 62.35 -85.09 13.89
CA LEU A 62 63.00 -83.81 14.13
C LEU A 62 62.57 -82.75 13.11
N HIS A 63 62.38 -83.11 11.85
CA HIS A 63 61.95 -82.22 10.79
C HIS A 63 60.51 -81.75 11.00
N ASN A 64 59.59 -82.65 11.36
CA ASN A 64 58.20 -82.27 11.69
C ASN A 64 58.14 -81.35 12.94
N VAL A 65 58.98 -81.59 13.95
CA VAL A 65 59.11 -80.69 15.12
C VAL A 65 59.78 -79.36 14.74
N GLN A 66 60.72 -79.35 13.80
CA GLN A 66 61.30 -78.12 13.24
C GLN A 66 60.25 -77.32 12.44
N LEU A 67 59.46 -77.97 11.59
CA LEU A 67 58.36 -77.33 10.84
C LEU A 67 57.33 -76.72 11.78
N LEU A 68 56.85 -77.44 12.79
CA LEU A 68 55.91 -76.90 13.78
C LEU A 68 56.53 -75.75 14.61
N LYS A 69 57.83 -75.79 14.91
CA LYS A 69 58.54 -74.65 15.52
C LYS A 69 58.66 -73.44 14.59
N ILE A 70 58.89 -73.67 13.30
CA ILE A 70 58.94 -72.62 12.27
C ILE A 70 57.56 -72.00 12.12
N GLU A 71 56.49 -72.79 11.97
CA GLU A 71 55.10 -72.29 11.93
C GLU A 71 54.71 -71.52 13.19
N LEU A 72 55.10 -72.00 14.38
CA LEU A 72 54.86 -71.29 15.63
C LEU A 72 55.64 -69.96 15.67
N SER A 73 56.89 -69.95 15.22
CA SER A 73 57.70 -68.71 15.15
C SER A 73 57.15 -67.73 14.12
N GLN A 74 56.61 -68.20 13.00
CA GLN A 74 55.95 -67.38 11.98
C GLN A 74 54.62 -66.80 12.49
N LYS A 75 53.83 -67.59 13.23
CA LYS A 75 52.58 -67.12 13.87
C LYS A 75 52.86 -66.14 15.01
N ASN A 76 53.92 -66.36 15.80
CA ASN A 76 54.35 -65.37 16.79
C ASN A 76 54.84 -64.08 16.11
N LEU A 77 55.67 -64.18 15.06
CA LEU A 77 56.15 -63.03 14.30
C LEU A 77 55.00 -62.23 13.66
N THR A 78 53.98 -62.88 13.11
CA THR A 78 52.80 -62.15 12.59
C THR A 78 51.95 -61.55 13.71
N ILE A 79 51.80 -62.22 14.85
CA ILE A 79 51.14 -61.64 16.05
C ILE A 79 51.91 -60.42 16.56
N ASP A 80 53.24 -60.48 16.63
CA ASP A 80 54.08 -59.42 17.17
C ASP A 80 54.22 -58.25 16.19
N ASN A 81 54.24 -58.50 14.87
CA ASN A 81 54.06 -57.47 13.86
C ASN A 81 52.69 -56.79 14.00
N MET A 82 51.59 -57.55 14.10
CA MET A 82 50.26 -56.96 14.27
C MET A 82 50.12 -56.16 15.59
N LYS A 83 50.85 -56.52 16.65
CA LYS A 83 50.97 -55.70 17.87
C LYS A 83 51.77 -54.42 17.60
N ALA A 84 52.90 -54.51 16.90
CA ALA A 84 53.71 -53.33 16.56
C ALA A 84 52.92 -52.34 15.68
N ASP A 85 52.23 -52.84 14.65
CA ASP A 85 51.30 -52.06 13.82
C ASP A 85 50.20 -51.41 14.67
N SER A 86 49.63 -52.15 15.64
CA SER A 86 48.59 -51.63 16.54
C SER A 86 49.11 -50.60 17.54
N MET A 87 50.31 -50.79 18.10
CA MET A 87 50.96 -49.86 19.03
C MET A 87 51.33 -48.56 18.32
N SER A 88 52.01 -48.66 17.17
CA SER A 88 52.28 -47.51 16.30
C SER A 88 50.99 -46.79 15.91
N LYS A 89 49.88 -47.51 15.72
CA LYS A 89 48.59 -46.88 15.43
C LYS A 89 47.91 -46.22 16.63
N VAL A 90 48.18 -46.69 17.85
CA VAL A 90 47.77 -45.98 19.07
C VAL A 90 48.61 -44.71 19.25
N GLU A 91 49.94 -44.81 19.10
CA GLU A 91 50.86 -43.68 19.17
C GLU A 91 50.50 -42.58 18.15
N GLU A 92 50.26 -42.95 16.88
CA GLU A 92 49.73 -42.04 15.85
C GLU A 92 48.41 -41.35 16.26
N LEU A 93 47.53 -42.04 16.98
CA LEU A 93 46.22 -41.50 17.37
C LEU A 93 46.31 -40.62 18.62
N GLU A 94 47.24 -40.92 19.53
CA GLU A 94 47.54 -40.09 20.69
C GLU A 94 48.26 -38.81 20.30
N GLU A 95 49.21 -38.86 19.35
CA GLU A 95 49.84 -37.69 18.74
C GLU A 95 48.79 -36.77 18.08
N ARG A 96 47.96 -37.31 17.19
CA ARG A 96 46.84 -36.56 16.55
C ARG A 96 45.83 -36.00 17.55
N LEU A 97 45.61 -36.67 18.68
CA LEU A 97 44.74 -36.18 19.75
C LEU A 97 45.38 -35.01 20.49
N ASN A 98 46.68 -35.10 20.80
CA ASN A 98 47.44 -34.03 21.42
C ASN A 98 47.52 -32.80 20.51
N ASP A 99 47.76 -32.98 19.22
CA ASP A 99 47.66 -31.92 18.19
C ASP A 99 46.28 -31.24 18.21
N ALA A 100 45.21 -32.03 18.17
CA ALA A 100 43.84 -31.50 18.18
C ALA A 100 43.52 -30.74 19.49
N LEU A 101 44.05 -31.18 20.62
CA LEU A 101 43.92 -30.50 21.91
C LEU A 101 44.73 -29.20 21.96
N HIS A 102 45.96 -29.20 21.45
CA HIS A 102 46.80 -28.00 21.35
C HIS A 102 46.16 -26.97 20.41
N GLN A 103 45.75 -27.38 19.20
CA GLN A 103 45.04 -26.53 18.24
C GLN A 103 43.76 -25.93 18.85
N LYS A 104 42.96 -26.73 19.57
CA LYS A 104 41.79 -26.26 20.31
C LYS A 104 42.16 -25.21 21.37
N GLN A 105 43.25 -25.41 22.12
CA GLN A 105 43.71 -24.46 23.15
C GLN A 105 44.22 -23.15 22.54
N VAL A 106 44.99 -23.22 21.45
CA VAL A 106 45.44 -22.04 20.68
C VAL A 106 44.25 -21.27 20.12
N LEU A 107 43.25 -21.95 19.55
CA LEU A 107 42.01 -21.31 19.06
C LEU A 107 41.20 -20.67 20.20
N ALA A 108 41.12 -21.31 21.37
CA ALA A 108 40.44 -20.75 22.53
C ALA A 108 41.14 -19.48 23.07
N LEU A 109 42.47 -19.50 23.19
CA LEU A 109 43.27 -18.34 23.59
C LEU A 109 43.17 -17.20 22.56
N ARG A 110 43.18 -17.53 21.26
CA ARG A 110 42.98 -16.56 20.17
C ARG A 110 41.60 -15.91 20.22
N LEU A 111 40.56 -16.68 20.50
CA LEU A 111 39.19 -16.16 20.65
C LEU A 111 39.04 -15.27 21.90
N ASP A 112 39.57 -15.69 23.06
CA ASP A 112 39.56 -14.88 24.28
C ASP A 112 40.37 -13.58 24.13
N SER A 113 41.52 -13.63 23.44
CA SER A 113 42.29 -12.44 23.05
C SER A 113 41.48 -11.50 22.16
N GLN A 114 40.79 -12.01 21.13
CA GLN A 114 39.90 -11.22 20.27
C GLN A 114 38.69 -10.62 21.04
N LEU A 115 38.11 -11.37 21.98
CA LEU A 115 37.03 -10.88 22.85
C LEU A 115 37.51 -9.79 23.81
N LYS A 116 38.74 -9.90 24.34
CA LYS A 116 39.35 -8.86 25.18
C LYS A 116 39.68 -7.60 24.37
N LEU A 117 40.28 -7.74 23.19
CA LEU A 117 40.57 -6.61 22.29
C LEU A 117 39.28 -5.88 21.89
N THR A 118 38.26 -6.59 21.43
CA THR A 118 36.97 -5.98 21.05
C THR A 118 36.23 -5.37 22.26
N GLN A 119 36.33 -5.94 23.46
CA GLN A 119 35.81 -5.29 24.68
C GLN A 119 36.56 -4.00 25.02
N GLU A 120 37.89 -3.97 24.88
CA GLU A 120 38.69 -2.77 25.08
C GLU A 120 38.42 -1.70 24.04
N GLU A 121 38.31 -2.06 22.76
CA GLU A 121 37.93 -1.14 21.68
C GLU A 121 36.54 -0.54 21.93
N ASN A 122 35.56 -1.36 22.33
CA ASN A 122 34.24 -0.86 22.72
C ASN A 122 34.32 0.10 23.93
N ARG A 123 35.15 -0.19 24.95
CA ARG A 123 35.38 0.73 26.07
C ARG A 123 36.05 2.04 25.62
N LYS A 124 37.08 1.97 24.77
CA LYS A 124 37.77 3.13 24.20
C LYS A 124 36.79 4.00 23.39
N GLN A 125 35.97 3.38 22.53
CA GLN A 125 34.90 4.08 21.80
C GLN A 125 33.84 4.68 22.73
N GLN A 126 33.43 4.00 23.80
CA GLN A 126 32.48 4.56 24.77
C GLN A 126 33.05 5.77 25.53
N VAL A 127 34.35 5.78 25.84
CA VAL A 127 35.01 6.94 26.46
C VAL A 127 35.12 8.10 25.47
N LEU A 128 35.52 7.84 24.22
CA LEU A 128 35.59 8.86 23.17
C LEU A 128 34.20 9.48 22.92
N ARG A 129 33.14 8.68 22.73
CA ARG A 129 31.77 9.19 22.55
C ARG A 129 31.25 9.99 23.74
N LYS A 130 31.72 9.70 24.97
CA LYS A 130 31.42 10.53 26.15
C LYS A 130 32.15 11.87 26.11
N GLN A 131 33.44 11.87 25.79
CA GLN A 131 34.24 13.09 25.65
C GLN A 131 33.72 13.98 24.51
N GLU A 132 33.31 13.38 23.38
CA GLU A 132 32.63 14.07 22.27
C GLU A 132 31.30 14.67 22.73
N MET A 133 30.46 13.91 23.45
CA MET A 133 29.18 14.39 24.00
C MET A 133 29.39 15.52 25.02
N GLU A 134 30.37 15.41 25.92
CA GLU A 134 30.73 16.43 26.90
C GLU A 134 31.25 17.71 26.22
N ALA A 135 32.05 17.59 25.16
CA ALA A 135 32.51 18.72 24.35
C ALA A 135 31.36 19.38 23.58
N ILE A 136 30.43 18.60 23.01
CA ILE A 136 29.23 19.10 22.34
C ILE A 136 28.31 19.83 23.34
N LEU A 137 28.08 19.27 24.52
CA LEU A 137 27.27 19.89 25.57
C LEU A 137 27.88 21.20 26.08
N LEU A 138 29.20 21.23 26.31
CA LEU A 138 29.91 22.45 26.73
C LEU A 138 29.89 23.50 25.61
N ARG A 139 29.99 23.09 24.34
CA ARG A 139 29.84 24.00 23.20
C ARG A 139 28.40 24.50 23.05
N GLN A 140 27.40 23.66 23.31
CA GLN A 140 25.99 24.05 23.32
C GLN A 140 25.73 25.08 24.42
N GLN A 141 26.24 24.87 25.64
CA GLN A 141 26.12 25.84 26.74
C GLN A 141 26.75 27.20 26.37
N GLN A 142 27.93 27.23 25.77
CA GLN A 142 28.52 28.47 25.25
C GLN A 142 27.65 29.17 24.20
N LEU A 143 27.01 28.40 23.30
CA LEU A 143 26.11 28.93 22.27
C LEU A 143 24.79 29.42 22.87
N GLU A 144 24.27 28.76 23.90
CA GLU A 144 23.08 29.19 24.66
C GLU A 144 23.36 30.46 25.47
N GLU A 145 24.50 30.55 26.16
CA GLU A 145 24.94 31.75 26.88
C GLU A 145 25.16 32.95 25.96
N THR A 146 25.86 32.76 24.83
CA THR A 146 26.09 33.84 23.86
C THR A 146 24.80 34.24 23.15
N ASN A 147 23.91 33.30 22.82
CA ASN A 147 22.57 33.62 22.32
C ASN A 147 21.75 34.40 23.37
N ARG A 148 21.81 34.02 24.66
CA ARG A 148 21.15 34.78 25.74
C ARG A 148 21.66 36.21 25.82
N GLN A 149 22.98 36.42 25.76
CA GLN A 149 23.60 37.75 25.72
C GLN A 149 23.21 38.56 24.47
N LEU A 150 23.07 37.90 23.30
CA LEU A 150 22.57 38.54 22.07
C LEU A 150 21.09 38.90 22.17
N CYS A 151 20.26 38.08 22.83
CA CYS A 151 18.87 38.40 23.13
C CYS A 151 18.74 39.55 24.15
N GLU A 152 19.61 39.60 25.17
CA GLU A 152 19.69 40.70 26.14
C GLU A 152 20.06 42.01 25.45
N LYS A 153 21.14 42.04 24.67
CA LYS A 153 21.58 43.20 23.86
C LYS A 153 20.56 43.60 22.80
N GLY A 154 19.92 42.63 22.14
CA GLY A 154 18.81 42.88 21.21
C GLY A 154 17.58 43.47 21.92
N GLY A 155 17.33 43.06 23.16
CA GLY A 155 16.31 43.64 24.03
C GLY A 155 16.66 45.04 24.52
N GLU A 156 17.94 45.35 24.72
CA GLU A 156 18.45 46.69 25.04
C GLU A 156 18.33 47.64 23.85
N LEU A 157 18.72 47.20 22.65
CA LEU A 157 18.50 47.96 21.40
C LEU A 157 16.99 48.21 21.17
N ARG A 158 16.12 47.21 21.40
CA ARG A 158 14.65 47.40 21.34
C ARG A 158 14.07 48.27 22.48
N ARG A 159 14.86 48.59 23.51
CA ARG A 159 14.49 49.54 24.56
C ARG A 159 15.00 50.95 24.23
N SER A 160 16.22 51.08 23.72
CA SER A 160 16.79 52.38 23.33
C SER A 160 16.16 52.96 22.06
N LEU A 161 15.71 52.13 21.13
CA LEU A 161 14.93 52.53 19.95
C LEU A 161 13.47 52.94 20.24
N ARG A 162 13.10 53.21 21.50
CA ARG A 162 11.77 53.73 21.86
C ARG A 162 11.71 55.25 21.80
N ASP A 163 12.75 55.90 22.31
CA ASP A 163 12.83 57.35 22.44
C ASP A 163 13.80 57.86 21.36
N LEU A 164 13.22 58.24 20.21
CA LEU A 164 13.94 58.63 18.98
C LEU A 164 13.76 60.11 18.60
N ASP A 165 13.04 60.88 19.41
CA ASP A 165 12.84 62.31 19.20
C ASP A 165 14.12 63.10 19.53
N ILE A 166 14.74 63.68 18.50
CA ILE A 166 15.95 64.51 18.58
C ILE A 166 15.66 65.96 18.18
N SER A 167 16.45 66.91 18.71
CA SER A 167 16.37 68.31 18.31
C SER A 167 16.96 68.54 16.91
N GLN A 168 16.58 69.65 16.27
CA GLN A 168 17.10 70.03 14.96
C GLN A 168 18.63 70.25 14.98
N ASP A 169 19.18 70.71 16.10
CA ASP A 169 20.62 70.90 16.28
C ASP A 169 21.34 69.56 16.40
N ARG A 170 20.81 68.64 17.24
CA ARG A 170 21.35 67.28 17.41
C ARG A 170 21.26 66.45 16.12
N TYR A 171 20.23 66.71 15.29
CA TYR A 171 20.15 66.14 13.94
C TYR A 171 21.27 66.64 13.03
N GLN A 172 21.61 67.93 13.05
CA GLN A 172 22.72 68.48 12.27
C GLN A 172 24.07 67.91 12.75
N GLU A 173 24.31 67.87 14.06
CA GLU A 173 25.50 67.27 14.66
C GLU A 173 25.72 65.80 14.24
N LEU A 174 24.64 65.00 14.19
CA LEU A 174 24.70 63.59 13.78
C LEU A 174 24.86 63.42 12.27
N ARG A 175 24.28 64.32 11.46
CA ARG A 175 24.32 64.25 9.99
C ARG A 175 25.69 64.53 9.39
N ASP A 176 26.51 65.32 10.08
CA ASP A 176 27.87 65.66 9.65
C ASP A 176 28.92 64.61 10.08
N LEU A 177 28.50 63.54 10.77
CA LEU A 177 29.35 62.41 11.17
C LEU A 177 29.23 61.24 10.16
N PRO A 178 30.30 60.46 9.95
CA PRO A 178 30.25 59.25 9.12
C PRO A 178 29.54 58.10 9.84
N GLU A 179 28.74 57.33 9.10
CA GLU A 179 27.85 56.29 9.66
C GLU A 179 28.58 55.26 10.55
N ASP A 180 29.85 54.91 10.25
CA ASP A 180 30.70 54.01 11.06
C ASP A 180 30.95 54.48 12.52
N LYS A 181 30.71 55.76 12.82
CA LYS A 181 30.92 56.37 14.15
C LYS A 181 29.62 56.66 14.90
N ILE A 182 28.47 56.50 14.26
CA ILE A 182 27.16 56.81 14.83
C ILE A 182 26.60 55.55 15.47
N SER A 183 26.01 55.65 16.67
CA SER A 183 25.36 54.49 17.28
C SER A 183 24.10 54.08 16.50
N ILE A 184 23.72 52.80 16.55
CA ILE A 184 22.52 52.30 15.86
C ILE A 184 21.26 53.09 16.29
N GLN A 185 21.19 53.52 17.56
CA GLN A 185 20.10 54.36 18.05
C GLN A 185 20.12 55.75 17.41
N GLU A 186 21.27 56.44 17.38
CA GLU A 186 21.40 57.78 16.82
C GLU A 186 21.20 57.80 15.30
N TYR A 187 21.65 56.76 14.59
CA TYR A 187 21.40 56.60 13.17
C TYR A 187 19.89 56.42 12.87
N VAL A 188 19.22 55.56 13.63
CA VAL A 188 17.76 55.38 13.47
C VAL A 188 17.00 56.64 13.90
N ALA A 189 17.45 57.37 14.93
CA ALA A 189 16.86 58.66 15.32
C ALA A 189 17.03 59.73 14.23
N MET A 190 18.19 59.80 13.58
CA MET A 190 18.45 60.68 12.43
C MET A 190 17.50 60.36 11.27
N ARG A 191 17.38 59.09 10.86
CA ARG A 191 16.46 58.66 9.78
C ARG A 191 14.98 58.85 10.17
N PHE A 192 14.63 58.65 11.44
CA PHE A 192 13.29 58.92 11.97
C PHE A 192 12.97 60.43 11.89
N TYR A 193 13.91 61.29 12.28
CA TYR A 193 13.77 62.74 12.16
C TYR A 193 13.61 63.21 10.71
N GLU A 194 14.39 62.68 9.76
CA GLU A 194 14.29 62.98 8.32
C GLU A 194 12.87 62.70 7.76
N VAL A 195 12.24 61.60 8.17
CA VAL A 195 10.92 61.17 7.66
C VAL A 195 9.76 61.80 8.44
N VAL A 196 9.87 61.90 9.77
CA VAL A 196 8.75 62.31 10.63
C VAL A 196 8.61 63.82 10.72
N THR A 197 9.70 64.59 10.65
CA THR A 197 9.64 66.06 10.71
C THR A 197 8.80 66.69 9.58
N PRO A 198 8.98 66.34 8.28
CA PRO A 198 8.13 66.89 7.22
C PRO A 198 6.66 66.44 7.35
N LEU A 199 6.40 65.23 7.85
CA LEU A 199 5.03 64.76 8.11
C LEU A 199 4.38 65.51 9.28
N ARG A 200 5.12 65.79 10.36
CA ARG A 200 4.67 66.65 11.46
C ARG A 200 4.38 68.08 10.98
N ALA A 201 5.20 68.63 10.10
CA ALA A 201 4.96 69.94 9.48
C ALA A 201 3.68 69.96 8.62
N GLN A 202 3.49 68.95 7.75
CA GLN A 202 2.26 68.81 6.95
C GLN A 202 1.00 68.64 7.83
N LEU A 203 1.09 67.87 8.92
CA LEU A 203 -0.02 67.73 9.88
C LEU A 203 -0.31 69.05 10.62
N ALA A 204 0.70 69.85 10.95
CA ALA A 204 0.52 71.18 11.53
C ALA A 204 -0.16 72.14 10.54
N GLU A 205 0.29 72.17 9.27
CA GLU A 205 -0.37 72.93 8.21
C GLU A 205 -1.84 72.52 8.01
N LEU A 206 -2.12 71.22 7.98
CA LEU A 206 -3.48 70.70 7.84
C LEU A 206 -4.33 70.99 9.08
N GLY A 207 -3.73 71.03 10.27
CA GLY A 207 -4.36 71.53 11.50
C GLY A 207 -4.80 72.98 11.38
N VAL A 208 -3.87 73.88 10.99
CA VAL A 208 -4.18 75.30 10.77
C VAL A 208 -5.27 75.49 9.70
N LYS A 209 -5.21 74.73 8.59
CA LYS A 209 -6.23 74.77 7.52
C LYS A 209 -7.59 74.22 7.98
N ARG A 210 -7.62 73.20 8.85
CA ARG A 210 -8.85 72.71 9.50
C ARG A 210 -9.45 73.77 10.42
N ASP A 211 -8.60 74.44 11.19
CA ASP A 211 -9.06 75.39 12.21
C ASP A 211 -9.60 76.67 11.55
N SER A 212 -8.92 77.21 10.52
CA SER A 212 -9.47 78.33 9.75
C SER A 212 -10.81 77.99 9.08
N LEU A 213 -10.93 76.81 8.46
CA LEU A 213 -12.21 76.35 7.87
C LEU A 213 -13.30 76.10 8.92
N THR A 214 -12.92 75.78 10.17
CA THR A 214 -13.85 75.61 11.29
C THR A 214 -14.35 76.96 11.78
N ASP A 215 -13.48 77.96 11.85
CA ASP A 215 -13.83 79.34 12.17
C ASP A 215 -14.69 79.97 11.07
N ASP A 216 -14.31 79.85 9.79
CA ASP A 216 -15.12 80.28 8.64
C ASP A 216 -16.55 79.71 8.73
N LEU A 217 -16.67 78.39 8.92
CA LEU A 217 -17.94 77.68 9.05
C LEU A 217 -18.73 78.12 10.29
N ASN A 218 -18.05 78.49 11.38
CA ASN A 218 -18.69 79.08 12.56
C ASN A 218 -19.16 80.52 12.30
N THR A 219 -18.44 81.34 11.54
CA THR A 219 -18.94 82.68 11.14
C THR A 219 -20.17 82.57 10.23
N HIS A 220 -20.20 81.63 9.29
CA HIS A 220 -21.38 81.40 8.46
C HIS A 220 -22.57 80.87 9.29
N ARG A 221 -22.32 80.06 10.33
CA ARG A 221 -23.37 79.65 11.28
C ARG A 221 -23.92 80.82 12.11
N THR A 222 -23.10 81.76 12.56
CA THR A 222 -23.59 82.94 13.31
C THR A 222 -24.29 83.94 12.40
N GLN A 223 -23.79 84.17 11.18
CA GLN A 223 -24.46 84.96 10.15
C GLN A 223 -25.85 84.39 9.83
N LEU A 224 -25.97 83.06 9.64
CA LEU A 224 -27.25 82.41 9.37
C LEU A 224 -28.22 82.52 10.55
N LYS A 225 -27.74 82.38 11.79
CA LYS A 225 -28.57 82.58 13.00
C LYS A 225 -29.12 84.01 13.08
N ALA A 226 -28.26 85.02 12.97
CA ALA A 226 -28.68 86.43 13.01
C ALA A 226 -29.69 86.76 11.90
N LEU A 227 -29.53 86.17 10.70
CA LEU A 227 -30.48 86.31 9.62
C LEU A 227 -31.85 85.65 9.94
N MET A 228 -31.87 84.45 10.50
CA MET A 228 -33.11 83.80 10.95
C MET A 228 -33.78 84.56 12.09
N GLU A 229 -33.01 85.07 13.05
CA GLU A 229 -33.50 85.87 14.19
C GLU A 229 -34.16 87.17 13.68
N SER A 230 -33.50 87.92 12.79
CA SER A 230 -34.09 89.13 12.18
C SER A 230 -35.34 88.84 11.33
N TYR A 231 -35.41 87.69 10.65
CA TYR A 231 -36.59 87.25 9.92
C TYR A 231 -37.76 86.89 10.85
N GLU A 232 -37.49 86.25 12.00
CA GLU A 232 -38.49 86.01 13.02
C GLU A 232 -38.99 87.30 13.68
N GLU A 233 -38.11 88.25 13.96
CA GLU A 233 -38.47 89.57 14.50
C GLU A 233 -39.37 90.33 13.52
N GLU A 234 -39.00 90.42 12.24
CA GLU A 234 -39.86 90.99 11.20
C GLU A 234 -41.22 90.30 11.13
N ARG A 235 -41.26 88.96 11.20
CA ARG A 235 -42.51 88.20 11.16
C ARG A 235 -43.40 88.49 12.38
N ARG A 236 -42.82 88.59 13.58
CA ARG A 236 -43.55 88.95 14.82
C ARG A 236 -44.11 90.37 14.71
N LEU A 237 -43.28 91.35 14.35
CA LEU A 237 -43.67 92.75 14.17
C LEU A 237 -44.81 92.92 13.15
N ARG A 238 -44.77 92.19 12.02
CA ARG A 238 -45.88 92.16 11.04
C ARG A 238 -47.19 91.68 11.70
N THR A 239 -47.17 90.55 12.42
CA THR A 239 -48.37 90.03 13.10
C THR A 239 -48.88 90.93 14.23
N GLU A 240 -47.99 91.63 14.96
CA GLU A 240 -48.37 92.59 16.00
C GLU A 240 -49.03 93.83 15.40
N LEU A 241 -48.54 94.33 14.26
CA LEU A 241 -49.14 95.44 13.52
C LEU A 241 -50.51 95.06 12.95
N GLU A 242 -50.67 93.85 12.40
CA GLU A 242 -51.96 93.31 11.95
C GLU A 242 -52.98 93.24 13.10
N LEU A 243 -52.61 92.65 14.24
CA LEU A 243 -53.46 92.57 15.43
C LEU A 243 -53.79 93.95 16.00
N ARG A 244 -52.84 94.89 16.01
CA ARG A 244 -53.08 96.27 16.46
C ARG A 244 -54.04 97.01 15.52
N SER A 245 -53.92 96.81 14.20
CA SER A 245 -54.85 97.37 13.22
C SER A 245 -56.28 96.82 13.42
N GLN A 246 -56.41 95.51 13.69
CA GLN A 246 -57.71 94.90 13.98
C GLN A 246 -58.33 95.46 15.27
N ARG A 247 -57.56 95.54 16.37
CA ARG A 247 -58.03 96.12 17.65
C ARG A 247 -58.49 97.56 17.51
N LEU A 248 -57.66 98.42 16.90
CA LEU A 248 -58.03 99.82 16.66
C LEU A 248 -59.28 99.95 15.77
N THR A 249 -59.51 99.01 14.84
CA THR A 249 -60.73 98.99 14.03
C THR A 249 -61.99 98.67 14.86
N LEU A 250 -61.88 97.77 15.84
CA LEU A 250 -62.95 97.45 16.79
C LEU A 250 -63.17 98.57 17.82
N GLU A 251 -62.10 99.09 18.42
CA GLU A 251 -62.17 100.23 19.37
C GLU A 251 -62.81 101.46 18.70
N LEU A 252 -62.53 101.71 17.41
CA LEU A 252 -63.16 102.76 16.60
C LEU A 252 -64.58 102.43 16.12
N ALA A 253 -65.10 101.23 16.37
CA ALA A 253 -66.51 100.88 16.21
C ALA A 253 -67.25 101.02 17.55
N ASP A 254 -66.71 100.40 18.61
CA ASP A 254 -67.27 100.42 19.97
C ASP A 254 -67.41 101.85 20.51
N THR A 255 -66.38 102.70 20.34
CA THR A 255 -66.45 104.12 20.74
C THR A 255 -67.48 104.92 19.94
N LYS A 256 -67.71 104.58 18.66
CA LYS A 256 -68.80 105.21 17.87
C LYS A 256 -70.17 104.77 18.37
N GLN A 257 -70.32 103.50 18.75
CA GLN A 257 -71.55 102.98 19.35
C GLN A 257 -71.82 103.63 20.72
N GLN A 258 -70.85 103.65 21.62
CA GLN A 258 -70.99 104.29 22.95
C GLN A 258 -71.27 105.80 22.87
N ILE A 259 -70.78 106.50 21.83
CA ILE A 259 -71.11 107.91 21.57
C ILE A 259 -72.53 108.07 21.01
N GLN A 260 -73.06 107.09 20.28
CA GLN A 260 -74.46 107.06 19.82
C GLN A 260 -75.43 106.68 20.95
N GLU A 261 -75.01 105.83 21.89
CA GLU A 261 -75.80 105.39 23.05
C GLU A 261 -75.74 106.39 24.22
N GLY A 262 -74.63 107.11 24.39
CA GLY A 262 -74.54 108.36 25.16
C GLY A 262 -73.93 108.29 26.57
N ASP A 263 -73.76 107.10 27.16
CA ASP A 263 -73.40 106.95 28.59
C ASP A 263 -71.92 107.20 28.93
N TYR A 264 -71.01 107.26 27.94
CA TYR A 264 -69.55 107.34 28.11
C TYR A 264 -69.05 108.39 29.13
N ARG A 265 -69.78 109.49 29.33
CA ARG A 265 -69.40 110.56 30.28
C ARG A 265 -69.57 110.20 31.75
N ARG A 266 -70.40 109.21 32.11
CA ARG A 266 -70.71 108.91 33.53
C ARG A 266 -69.72 107.97 34.18
N GLU A 267 -69.26 106.95 33.47
CA GLU A 267 -68.45 105.87 34.07
C GLU A 267 -66.98 106.24 34.30
N ASN A 268 -66.44 107.18 33.52
CA ASN A 268 -65.00 107.49 33.51
C ASN A 268 -64.55 108.38 34.70
N TYR A 269 -65.44 109.19 35.27
CA TYR A 269 -65.10 110.16 36.34
C TYR A 269 -64.37 109.57 37.58
N PRO A 270 -64.77 108.41 38.16
CA PRO A 270 -64.07 107.82 39.31
C PRO A 270 -62.68 107.24 38.99
N ALA A 271 -62.30 107.04 37.71
CA ALA A 271 -60.93 106.67 37.35
C ALA A 271 -60.01 107.89 37.48
N ILE A 272 -60.34 108.97 36.77
CA ILE A 272 -59.61 110.25 36.70
C ILE A 272 -59.29 110.81 38.09
N LYS A 273 -60.21 110.68 39.06
CA LYS A 273 -59.98 111.15 40.43
C LYS A 273 -58.81 110.41 41.13
N ARG A 274 -58.67 109.09 40.93
CA ARG A 274 -57.60 108.30 41.56
C ARG A 274 -56.23 108.63 40.97
N GLU A 275 -56.17 108.85 39.66
CA GLU A 275 -54.95 109.24 38.95
C GLU A 275 -54.44 110.59 39.47
N ARG A 276 -55.33 111.60 39.60
CA ARG A 276 -55.01 112.89 40.25
C ARG A 276 -54.38 112.70 41.62
N ASP A 277 -54.98 111.88 42.48
CA ASP A 277 -54.55 111.71 43.87
C ASP A 277 -53.16 111.03 43.97
N ASN A 278 -52.84 110.13 43.03
CA ASN A 278 -51.50 109.55 42.88
C ASN A 278 -50.48 110.60 42.40
N PHE A 279 -50.78 111.34 41.32
CA PHE A 279 -49.89 112.39 40.81
C PHE A 279 -49.62 113.48 41.86
N GLU A 280 -50.62 113.81 42.69
CA GLU A 280 -50.45 114.73 43.80
C GLU A 280 -49.49 114.24 44.89
N ALA A 281 -49.27 112.93 45.05
CA ALA A 281 -48.26 112.38 45.94
C ALA A 281 -46.87 112.43 45.31
N GLU A 282 -46.75 111.97 44.05
CA GLU A 282 -45.49 111.98 43.29
C GLU A 282 -44.89 113.39 43.18
N LEU A 283 -45.71 114.41 42.93
CA LEU A 283 -45.27 115.80 42.81
C LEU A 283 -44.71 116.36 44.14
N LYS A 284 -45.14 115.83 45.30
CA LYS A 284 -44.64 116.24 46.62
C LYS A 284 -43.27 115.62 46.91
N ASP A 285 -43.06 114.35 46.55
CA ASP A 285 -41.76 113.69 46.71
C ASP A 285 -40.73 114.12 45.66
N LEU A 286 -41.15 114.44 44.44
CA LEU A 286 -40.24 114.99 43.41
C LEU A 286 -39.70 116.37 43.81
N LYS A 287 -40.52 117.22 44.45
CA LYS A 287 -40.08 118.52 45.01
C LYS A 287 -39.02 118.37 46.09
N ARG A 288 -39.22 117.45 47.05
CA ARG A 288 -38.22 117.13 48.09
C ARG A 288 -36.87 116.67 47.51
N ARG A 289 -36.90 115.87 46.43
CA ARG A 289 -35.70 115.42 45.70
C ARG A 289 -35.03 116.56 44.93
N PHE A 290 -35.81 117.51 44.40
CA PHE A 290 -35.26 118.71 43.76
C PHE A 290 -34.57 119.64 44.78
N GLU A 291 -35.23 119.93 45.91
CA GLU A 291 -34.68 120.80 46.97
C GLU A 291 -33.35 120.28 47.54
N THR A 292 -33.24 118.96 47.74
CA THR A 292 -31.97 118.34 48.18
C THR A 292 -30.89 118.40 47.09
N LEU A 293 -31.24 118.20 45.82
CA LEU A 293 -30.30 118.31 44.71
C LEU A 293 -29.76 119.74 44.56
N ASP A 294 -30.62 120.76 44.63
CA ASP A 294 -30.24 122.16 44.50
C ASP A 294 -29.28 122.60 45.64
N LEU A 295 -29.52 122.13 46.87
CA LEU A 295 -28.60 122.31 48.00
C LEU A 295 -27.22 121.71 47.69
N THR A 296 -27.14 120.47 47.18
CA THR A 296 -25.85 119.87 46.80
C THR A 296 -25.16 120.60 45.64
N HIS A 297 -25.91 121.05 44.64
CA HIS A 297 -25.37 121.80 43.51
C HIS A 297 -24.77 123.15 43.96
N THR A 298 -25.44 123.88 44.85
CA THR A 298 -24.87 125.13 45.39
C THR A 298 -23.67 124.89 46.31
N ALA A 299 -23.51 123.71 46.93
CA ALA A 299 -22.30 123.36 47.67
C ALA A 299 -21.11 123.17 46.72
N VAL A 300 -21.24 122.28 45.72
CA VAL A 300 -20.20 122.00 44.72
C VAL A 300 -19.82 123.26 43.92
N ALA A 301 -20.78 124.14 43.62
CA ALA A 301 -20.51 125.42 42.96
C ALA A 301 -19.63 126.37 43.81
N ARG A 302 -19.70 126.30 45.15
CA ARG A 302 -18.80 127.07 46.04
C ARG A 302 -17.39 126.46 46.06
N GLU A 303 -17.29 125.14 46.19
CA GLU A 303 -16.01 124.39 46.19
C GLU A 303 -15.21 124.61 44.88
N ARG A 304 -15.88 124.55 43.73
CA ARG A 304 -15.27 124.89 42.43
C ARG A 304 -14.69 126.30 42.41
N ASN A 305 -15.33 127.24 43.11
CA ASN A 305 -14.93 128.64 43.16
C ASN A 305 -13.86 128.94 44.24
N THR A 306 -13.64 128.06 45.23
CA THR A 306 -12.45 128.13 46.11
C THR A 306 -11.23 127.52 45.41
N LEU A 307 -11.37 126.33 44.83
CA LEU A 307 -10.33 125.67 44.04
C LEU A 307 -9.80 126.56 42.90
N SER A 308 -10.68 127.29 42.21
CA SER A 308 -10.28 128.27 41.17
C SER A 308 -9.39 129.41 41.69
N LYS A 309 -9.60 129.85 42.95
CA LYS A 309 -8.75 130.87 43.60
C LYS A 309 -7.42 130.29 44.07
N GLU A 310 -7.43 129.06 44.56
CA GLU A 310 -6.22 128.32 44.96
C GLU A 310 -5.31 128.08 43.75
N VAL A 311 -5.86 127.68 42.61
CA VAL A 311 -5.12 127.56 41.34
C VAL A 311 -4.50 128.89 40.92
N ALA A 312 -5.22 130.02 41.03
CA ALA A 312 -4.66 131.34 40.72
C ALA A 312 -3.51 131.74 41.67
N ALA A 313 -3.62 131.43 42.96
CA ALA A 313 -2.55 131.67 43.94
C ALA A 313 -1.31 130.79 43.67
N LEU A 314 -1.51 129.53 43.30
CA LEU A 314 -0.43 128.60 42.92
C LEU A 314 0.25 129.02 41.60
N GLN A 315 -0.50 129.56 40.63
CA GLN A 315 0.09 130.14 39.42
C GLN A 315 1.02 131.31 39.77
N GLN A 316 0.61 132.20 40.68
CA GLN A 316 1.47 133.30 41.13
C GLN A 316 2.73 132.82 41.85
N SER A 317 2.64 131.84 42.76
CA SER A 317 3.82 131.31 43.44
C SER A 317 4.79 130.60 42.49
N VAL A 318 4.29 129.90 41.47
CA VAL A 318 5.11 129.32 40.39
C VAL A 318 5.89 130.41 39.63
N THR A 319 5.28 131.56 39.31
CA THR A 319 6.01 132.65 38.61
C THR A 319 7.08 133.34 39.46
N LEU A 320 7.00 133.28 40.80
CA LEU A 320 8.06 133.72 41.70
C LEU A 320 9.20 132.70 41.72
N LEU A 321 8.89 131.42 41.94
CA LEU A 321 9.87 130.33 41.95
C LEU A 321 10.61 130.18 40.61
N GLN A 322 9.99 130.55 39.49
CA GLN A 322 10.67 130.64 38.18
C GLN A 322 11.79 131.69 38.18
N LYS A 323 11.57 132.87 38.78
CA LYS A 323 12.58 133.94 38.88
C LYS A 323 13.72 133.56 39.83
N ASP A 324 13.39 132.93 40.95
CA ASP A 324 14.39 132.42 41.89
C ASP A 324 15.25 131.31 41.24
N LYS A 325 14.62 130.42 40.46
CA LYS A 325 15.32 129.42 39.64
C LYS A 325 16.25 130.07 38.62
N GLU A 326 15.82 131.12 37.92
CA GLU A 326 16.69 131.87 36.99
C GLU A 326 17.89 132.51 37.70
N TYR A 327 17.68 133.14 38.86
CA TYR A 327 18.76 133.76 39.64
C TYR A 327 19.79 132.71 40.08
N LEU A 328 19.32 131.61 40.69
CA LEU A 328 20.18 130.49 41.11
C LEU A 328 20.86 129.81 39.92
N HIS A 329 20.22 129.74 38.76
CA HIS A 329 20.82 129.19 37.55
C HIS A 329 22.01 130.05 37.06
N ARG A 330 21.86 131.39 37.03
CA ARG A 330 22.97 132.30 36.66
C ARG A 330 24.14 132.17 37.63
N GLN A 331 23.88 132.15 38.94
CA GLN A 331 24.91 131.93 39.97
C GLN A 331 25.59 130.57 39.83
N ASN A 332 24.84 129.52 39.48
CA ASN A 332 25.38 128.18 39.24
C ASN A 332 26.25 128.14 37.96
N MET A 333 25.87 128.85 36.89
CA MET A 333 26.73 129.00 35.70
C MET A 333 28.04 129.74 36.02
N GLU A 334 28.01 130.82 36.80
CA GLU A 334 29.24 131.51 37.25
C GLU A 334 30.16 130.60 38.08
N LEU A 335 29.60 129.80 38.99
CA LEU A 335 30.36 128.81 39.76
C LEU A 335 30.89 127.69 38.87
N SER A 336 30.09 127.18 37.93
CA SER A 336 30.49 126.15 36.97
C SER A 336 31.67 126.59 36.11
N VAL A 337 31.69 127.85 35.64
CA VAL A 337 32.83 128.42 34.90
C VAL A 337 34.08 128.49 35.79
N ARG A 338 33.94 128.79 37.09
CA ARG A 338 35.08 128.79 38.04
C ARG A 338 35.57 127.37 38.34
N CYS A 339 34.69 126.38 38.45
CA CYS A 339 35.05 124.97 38.57
C CYS A 339 35.83 124.52 37.34
N ALA A 340 35.31 124.76 36.14
CA ALA A 340 35.97 124.43 34.88
C ALA A 340 37.39 125.02 34.79
N HIS A 341 37.61 126.28 35.18
CA HIS A 341 38.95 126.89 35.22
C HIS A 341 39.88 126.27 36.30
N GLY A 342 39.31 125.71 37.36
CA GLY A 342 40.04 124.95 38.37
C GLY A 342 40.41 123.54 37.89
N GLU A 343 39.48 122.86 37.22
CA GLU A 343 39.63 121.55 36.58
C GLU A 343 40.70 121.63 35.48
N ASP A 344 40.59 122.59 34.55
CA ASP A 344 41.60 122.98 33.55
C ASP A 344 43.04 123.03 34.11
N ARG A 345 43.18 123.61 35.31
CA ARG A 345 44.47 123.79 35.99
C ARG A 345 44.92 122.51 36.68
N LEU A 346 43.99 121.73 37.22
CA LEU A 346 44.23 120.46 37.87
C LEU A 346 44.66 119.40 36.85
N GLU A 347 43.98 119.33 35.69
CA GLU A 347 44.34 118.47 34.55
C GLU A 347 45.76 118.77 34.04
N ARG A 348 46.10 120.05 33.82
CA ARG A 348 47.47 120.46 33.41
C ARG A 348 48.55 120.01 34.40
N LEU A 349 48.24 120.02 35.70
CA LEU A 349 49.15 119.52 36.75
C LEU A 349 49.14 117.98 36.84
N GLN A 350 48.03 117.32 36.57
CA GLN A 350 47.94 115.86 36.47
C GLN A 350 48.74 115.33 35.29
N VAL A 351 48.65 115.94 34.10
CA VAL A 351 49.47 115.57 32.93
C VAL A 351 50.96 115.70 33.24
N GLN A 352 51.40 116.81 33.85
CA GLN A 352 52.80 116.98 34.28
C GLN A 352 53.23 115.94 35.33
N LEU A 353 52.35 115.58 36.27
CA LEU A 353 52.61 114.52 37.25
C LEU A 353 52.64 113.13 36.59
N GLU A 354 51.80 112.88 35.60
CA GLU A 354 51.79 111.63 34.84
C GLU A 354 53.02 111.49 33.96
N ASP A 355 53.45 112.54 33.26
CA ASP A 355 54.61 112.47 32.38
C ASP A 355 55.90 112.27 33.18
N THR A 356 56.00 112.87 34.38
CA THR A 356 57.09 112.59 35.33
C THR A 356 56.97 111.21 35.99
N LYS A 357 55.76 110.66 36.16
CA LYS A 357 55.57 109.26 36.58
C LYS A 357 56.02 108.28 35.49
N LYS A 358 55.52 108.46 34.26
CA LYS A 358 55.83 107.69 33.05
C LYS A 358 57.32 107.70 32.77
N ALA A 359 57.98 108.85 32.73
CA ALA A 359 59.43 108.94 32.49
C ALA A 359 60.28 108.18 33.53
N ARG A 360 59.82 108.09 34.79
CA ARG A 360 60.42 107.29 35.85
C ARG A 360 60.09 105.80 35.72
N GLU A 361 58.84 105.47 35.37
CA GLU A 361 58.38 104.10 35.10
C GLU A 361 59.11 103.52 33.88
N ASP A 362 59.18 104.21 32.75
CA ASP A 362 60.04 103.96 31.58
C ASP A 362 61.49 103.59 31.97
N ALA A 363 62.09 104.34 32.90
CA ALA A 363 63.47 104.11 33.33
C ALA A 363 63.61 102.84 34.18
N TYR A 364 62.65 102.58 35.08
CA TYR A 364 62.59 101.34 35.84
C TYR A 364 62.24 100.14 34.95
N GLU A 365 61.37 100.29 33.96
CA GLU A 365 61.03 99.26 32.98
C GLU A 365 62.22 98.94 32.10
N LYS A 366 62.97 99.92 31.58
CA LYS A 366 64.18 99.66 30.79
C LYS A 366 65.26 98.92 31.60
N TYR A 367 65.41 99.25 32.88
CA TYR A 367 66.30 98.53 33.80
C TYR A 367 65.79 97.12 34.12
N MET A 368 64.50 96.98 34.45
CA MET A 368 63.89 95.69 34.83
C MET A 368 63.76 94.76 33.63
N ALA A 369 63.39 95.24 32.44
CA ALA A 369 63.39 94.48 31.19
C ALA A 369 64.80 94.00 30.84
N SER A 370 65.81 94.88 30.84
CA SER A 370 67.21 94.48 30.60
C SER A 370 67.69 93.35 31.54
N ARG A 371 67.23 93.35 32.80
CA ARG A 371 67.50 92.29 33.77
C ARG A 371 66.60 91.05 33.59
N PHE A 372 65.33 91.25 33.29
CA PHE A 372 64.30 90.22 33.18
C PHE A 372 64.43 89.45 31.88
N ASP A 373 64.61 90.12 30.75
CA ASP A 373 64.77 89.51 29.42
C ASP A 373 65.96 88.56 29.36
N ARG A 374 67.05 88.81 30.12
CA ARG A 374 68.15 87.82 30.25
C ARG A 374 67.67 86.54 30.92
N TYR A 375 67.16 86.63 32.16
CA TYR A 375 66.69 85.45 32.89
C TYR A 375 65.50 84.77 32.20
N LYS A 376 64.53 85.54 31.71
CA LYS A 376 63.39 85.08 30.93
C LYS A 376 63.84 84.39 29.64
N SER A 377 64.79 84.94 28.89
CA SER A 377 65.33 84.26 27.71
C SER A 377 66.00 82.93 28.08
N GLU A 378 66.77 82.87 29.17
CA GLU A 378 67.37 81.61 29.63
C GLU A 378 66.33 80.58 30.08
N TYR A 379 65.33 80.97 30.87
CA TYR A 379 64.25 80.09 31.33
C TYR A 379 63.31 79.67 30.19
N GLU A 380 62.92 80.59 29.31
CA GLU A 380 62.13 80.26 28.12
C GLU A 380 62.90 79.38 27.15
N THR A 381 64.23 79.53 27.02
CA THR A 381 65.01 78.67 26.10
C THR A 381 65.07 77.25 26.63
N LYS A 382 65.32 77.07 27.94
CA LYS A 382 65.21 75.76 28.61
C LYS A 382 63.79 75.18 28.51
N LEU A 383 62.76 76.00 28.74
CA LEU A 383 61.36 75.56 28.63
C LEU A 383 60.99 75.20 27.17
N ARG A 384 61.51 75.94 26.17
CA ARG A 384 61.36 75.60 24.75
C ARG A 384 62.07 74.28 24.42
N GLU A 385 63.27 74.06 24.92
CA GLU A 385 64.00 72.80 24.78
C GLU A 385 63.28 71.62 25.45
N GLU A 386 62.76 71.80 26.67
CA GLU A 386 61.97 70.78 27.39
C GLU A 386 60.65 70.47 26.66
N LEU A 387 59.93 71.50 26.18
CA LEU A 387 58.71 71.34 25.39
C LEU A 387 58.97 70.66 24.04
N GLU A 388 60.07 70.98 23.34
CA GLU A 388 60.45 70.27 22.11
C GLU A 388 60.89 68.82 22.38
N ASN A 389 61.59 68.56 23.49
CA ASN A 389 61.89 67.18 23.90
C ASN A 389 60.62 66.37 24.22
N ILE A 390 59.60 66.99 24.82
CA ILE A 390 58.28 66.38 25.07
C ILE A 390 57.52 66.17 23.75
N ARG A 391 57.47 67.18 22.86
CA ARG A 391 56.87 67.09 21.52
C ARG A 391 57.51 65.97 20.69
N LEU A 392 58.84 65.88 20.68
CA LEU A 392 59.57 64.88 19.91
C LEU A 392 59.31 63.46 20.46
N LYS A 393 59.37 63.25 21.78
CA LYS A 393 59.00 61.96 22.40
C LYS A 393 57.55 61.56 22.14
N THR A 394 56.60 62.46 22.38
CA THR A 394 55.18 62.19 22.12
C THR A 394 54.89 61.95 20.64
N SER A 395 55.57 62.64 19.71
CA SER A 395 55.46 62.34 18.28
C SER A 395 56.00 60.94 17.92
N GLN A 396 57.13 60.53 18.51
CA GLN A 396 57.69 59.19 18.34
C GLN A 396 56.78 58.11 18.93
N GLU A 397 56.18 58.35 20.09
CA GLU A 397 55.19 57.46 20.71
C GLU A 397 53.92 57.35 19.85
N ILE A 398 53.40 58.48 19.34
CA ILE A 398 52.27 58.52 18.40
C ILE A 398 52.59 57.73 17.13
N ASP A 399 53.76 57.93 16.52
CA ASP A 399 54.16 57.20 15.31
C ASP A 399 54.37 55.70 15.58
N ASN A 400 54.89 55.33 16.76
CA ASN A 400 55.04 53.93 17.18
C ASN A 400 53.67 53.26 17.41
N LEU A 401 52.71 53.98 18.02
CA LEU A 401 51.32 53.53 18.17
C LEU A 401 50.61 53.43 16.82
N GLN A 402 50.80 54.39 15.91
CA GLN A 402 50.26 54.33 14.56
C GLN A 402 50.84 53.16 13.76
N ARG A 403 52.16 52.91 13.84
CA ARG A 403 52.80 51.77 13.16
C ARG A 403 52.31 50.44 13.71
N THR A 404 52.33 50.24 15.03
CA THR A 404 51.82 48.99 15.64
C THR A 404 50.33 48.78 15.39
N SER A 405 49.50 49.84 15.44
CA SER A 405 48.08 49.79 15.08
C SER A 405 47.86 49.38 13.61
N ARG A 406 48.57 50.00 12.66
CA ARG A 406 48.50 49.62 11.23
C ARG A 406 48.90 48.16 11.01
N GLU A 407 50.03 47.72 11.58
CA GLU A 407 50.45 46.32 11.45
C GLU A 407 49.45 45.34 12.07
N MET A 408 48.79 45.69 13.18
CA MET A 408 47.74 44.88 13.78
C MET A 408 46.52 44.76 12.87
N TYR A 409 46.04 45.87 12.30
CA TYR A 409 44.97 45.85 11.31
C TYR A 409 45.37 45.11 10.03
N GLU A 410 46.63 45.15 9.60
CA GLU A 410 47.14 44.38 8.46
C GLU A 410 47.25 42.88 8.74
N ARG A 411 47.56 42.48 9.98
CA ARG A 411 47.53 41.08 10.43
C ARG A 411 46.08 40.58 10.47
N GLU A 412 45.18 41.34 11.08
CA GLU A 412 43.76 41.04 11.14
C GLU A 412 43.12 40.95 9.73
N ASN A 413 43.43 41.90 8.83
CA ASN A 413 42.97 41.85 7.44
C ASN A 413 43.48 40.62 6.67
N ARG A 414 44.67 40.11 6.98
CA ARG A 414 45.17 38.85 6.40
C ARG A 414 44.40 37.66 6.96
N ASN A 415 44.31 37.55 8.28
CA ASN A 415 43.56 36.49 8.95
C ASN A 415 42.10 36.42 8.47
N LEU A 416 41.43 37.57 8.28
CA LEU A 416 40.05 37.64 7.77
C LEU A 416 39.92 37.21 6.29
N ARG A 417 40.93 37.49 5.45
CA ARG A 417 40.97 37.02 4.05
C ARG A 417 41.22 35.51 3.99
N GLU A 418 42.17 35.01 4.77
CA GLU A 418 42.47 33.58 4.89
C GLU A 418 41.26 32.80 5.44
N ALA A 419 40.58 33.32 6.47
CA ALA A 419 39.35 32.73 7.00
C ALA A 419 38.20 32.73 5.95
N ARG A 420 38.03 33.83 5.21
CA ARG A 420 37.07 33.89 4.08
C ARG A 420 37.39 32.85 3.01
N ASP A 421 38.66 32.74 2.61
CA ASP A 421 39.06 31.87 1.51
C ASP A 421 38.98 30.39 1.89
N ASN A 422 39.32 30.04 3.14
CA ASN A 422 39.03 28.73 3.72
C ASN A 422 37.52 28.42 3.72
N ALA A 423 36.67 29.34 4.17
CA ALA A 423 35.21 29.16 4.16
C ALA A 423 34.63 29.03 2.74
N VAL A 424 35.21 29.70 1.75
CA VAL A 424 34.85 29.52 0.33
C VAL A 424 35.20 28.11 -0.14
N VAL A 425 36.40 27.60 0.17
CA VAL A 425 36.85 26.24 -0.18
C VAL A 425 36.00 25.18 0.51
N GLU A 426 35.65 25.34 1.79
CA GLU A 426 34.74 24.44 2.50
C GLU A 426 33.33 24.44 1.88
N LYS A 427 32.79 25.62 1.55
CA LYS A 427 31.51 25.77 0.86
C LYS A 427 31.53 25.11 -0.53
N ASP A 428 32.61 25.25 -1.30
CA ASP A 428 32.72 24.59 -2.62
C ASP A 428 32.89 23.08 -2.51
N ARG A 429 33.58 22.58 -1.47
CA ARG A 429 33.66 21.15 -1.13
C ARG A 429 32.30 20.58 -0.72
N ALA A 430 31.52 21.32 0.06
CA ALA A 430 30.14 20.95 0.41
C ALA A 430 29.24 20.89 -0.83
N LEU A 431 29.31 21.90 -1.71
CA LEU A 431 28.58 21.91 -2.99
C LEU A 431 29.03 20.80 -3.97
N ALA A 432 30.27 20.33 -3.89
CA ALA A 432 30.69 19.14 -4.64
C ALA A 432 30.02 17.87 -4.07
N SER A 433 30.05 17.69 -2.74
CA SER A 433 29.41 16.55 -2.08
C SER A 433 27.89 16.50 -2.28
N ASP A 434 27.21 17.65 -2.31
CA ASP A 434 25.76 17.75 -2.56
C ASP A 434 25.41 17.27 -3.98
N ARG A 435 26.15 17.73 -4.99
CA ARG A 435 25.99 17.26 -6.38
C ARG A 435 26.25 15.76 -6.53
N ASP A 436 27.26 15.23 -5.84
CA ASP A 436 27.53 13.78 -5.80
C ASP A 436 26.35 13.01 -5.18
N THR A 437 25.74 13.51 -4.10
CA THR A 437 24.55 12.89 -3.50
C THR A 437 23.30 13.01 -4.37
N GLN A 438 23.11 14.13 -5.06
CA GLN A 438 22.03 14.33 -6.04
C GLN A 438 22.19 13.36 -7.22
N SER A 439 23.38 13.22 -7.79
CA SER A 439 23.63 12.26 -8.87
C SER A 439 23.36 10.82 -8.45
N ARG A 440 23.72 10.42 -7.22
CA ARG A 440 23.38 9.10 -6.67
C ARG A 440 21.88 8.91 -6.46
N TYR A 441 21.17 9.96 -6.03
CA TYR A 441 19.72 9.96 -5.89
C TYR A 441 19.01 9.83 -7.24
N ASP A 442 19.44 10.57 -8.26
CA ASP A 442 18.90 10.48 -9.62
C ASP A 442 19.14 9.10 -10.24
N GLN A 443 20.33 8.52 -10.05
CA GLN A 443 20.62 7.13 -10.45
C GLN A 443 19.71 6.12 -9.75
N LEU A 444 19.44 6.30 -8.45
CA LEU A 444 18.54 5.44 -7.69
C LEU A 444 17.07 5.61 -8.13
N LEU A 445 16.63 6.83 -8.44
CA LEU A 445 15.32 7.09 -9.04
C LEU A 445 15.18 6.44 -10.43
N GLU A 446 16.23 6.45 -11.25
CA GLU A 446 16.19 5.80 -12.56
C GLU A 446 16.15 4.27 -12.42
N GLN A 447 16.93 3.70 -11.50
CA GLN A 447 16.85 2.27 -11.16
C GLN A 447 15.45 1.89 -10.66
N PHE A 448 14.85 2.70 -9.76
CA PHE A 448 13.48 2.48 -9.29
C PHE A 448 12.46 2.52 -10.43
N ARG A 449 12.54 3.51 -11.33
CA ARG A 449 11.66 3.59 -12.52
C ARG A 449 11.82 2.39 -13.46
N ARG A 450 13.06 1.93 -13.69
CA ARG A 450 13.34 0.74 -14.51
C ARG A 450 12.78 -0.53 -13.87
N LEU A 451 12.92 -0.69 -12.55
CA LEU A 451 12.32 -1.79 -11.80
C LEU A 451 10.78 -1.74 -11.84
N GLN A 452 10.19 -0.56 -11.65
CA GLN A 452 8.74 -0.36 -11.72
C GLN A 452 8.17 -0.75 -13.09
N LEU A 453 8.79 -0.31 -14.19
CA LEU A 453 8.39 -0.73 -15.55
C LEU A 453 8.54 -2.24 -15.76
N GLY A 454 9.56 -2.87 -15.14
CA GLY A 454 9.73 -4.32 -15.12
C GLY A 454 8.64 -5.05 -14.34
N THR A 455 8.18 -4.51 -13.21
CA THR A 455 7.05 -5.09 -12.46
C THR A 455 5.73 -4.87 -13.15
N ASP A 456 5.49 -3.69 -13.74
CA ASP A 456 4.22 -3.36 -14.41
C ASP A 456 4.02 -4.21 -15.69
N SER A 457 5.10 -4.41 -16.46
CA SER A 457 5.10 -5.35 -17.60
C SER A 457 4.85 -6.78 -17.14
N ARG A 458 5.52 -7.25 -16.07
CA ARG A 458 5.32 -8.61 -15.54
C ARG A 458 3.92 -8.83 -14.95
N VAL A 459 3.31 -7.82 -14.33
CA VAL A 459 1.91 -7.86 -13.87
C VAL A 459 0.95 -7.92 -15.06
N SER A 460 1.23 -7.18 -16.14
CA SER A 460 0.45 -7.24 -17.38
C SER A 460 0.52 -8.63 -18.05
N GLU A 461 1.70 -9.22 -18.13
CA GLU A 461 1.91 -10.61 -18.60
C GLU A 461 1.07 -11.60 -17.78
N LEU A 462 1.22 -11.59 -16.45
CA LEU A 462 0.51 -12.51 -15.55
C LEU A 462 -1.02 -12.29 -15.60
N SER A 463 -1.49 -11.04 -15.71
CA SER A 463 -2.90 -10.71 -15.90
C SER A 463 -3.45 -11.29 -17.20
N ASN A 464 -2.67 -11.28 -18.28
CA ASN A 464 -3.08 -11.82 -19.57
C ASN A 464 -3.00 -13.35 -19.61
N GLN A 465 -2.01 -13.97 -18.95
CA GLN A 465 -1.96 -15.42 -18.74
C GLN A 465 -3.16 -15.92 -17.92
N ALA A 466 -3.54 -15.21 -16.85
CA ALA A 466 -4.72 -15.55 -16.05
C ALA A 466 -6.03 -15.51 -16.87
N LYS A 467 -6.20 -14.50 -17.75
CA LYS A 467 -7.36 -14.42 -18.66
C LYS A 467 -7.38 -15.55 -19.70
N LEU A 468 -6.22 -15.93 -20.24
CA LEU A 468 -6.15 -17.07 -21.17
C LEU A 468 -6.56 -18.36 -20.45
N HIS A 469 -6.05 -18.61 -19.25
CA HIS A 469 -6.44 -19.80 -18.48
C HIS A 469 -7.90 -19.78 -18.01
N SER A 470 -8.52 -18.61 -17.76
CA SER A 470 -9.97 -18.56 -17.49
C SER A 470 -10.79 -18.92 -18.73
N PHE A 471 -10.44 -18.42 -19.92
CA PHE A 471 -11.09 -18.83 -21.17
C PHE A 471 -10.87 -20.31 -21.51
N GLU A 472 -9.70 -20.88 -21.17
CA GLU A 472 -9.45 -22.31 -21.33
C GLU A 472 -10.28 -23.15 -20.35
N ALA A 473 -10.46 -22.70 -19.11
CA ALA A 473 -11.31 -23.34 -18.12
C ALA A 473 -12.80 -23.26 -18.51
N GLU A 474 -13.30 -22.10 -18.93
CA GLU A 474 -14.66 -21.92 -19.47
C GLU A 474 -14.92 -22.85 -20.66
N ARG A 475 -13.97 -22.96 -21.59
CA ARG A 475 -14.05 -23.89 -22.73
C ARG A 475 -14.07 -25.36 -22.28
N ALA A 476 -13.24 -25.72 -21.30
CA ALA A 476 -13.22 -27.08 -20.74
C ALA A 476 -14.52 -27.41 -20.00
N GLU A 477 -15.12 -26.45 -19.30
CA GLU A 477 -16.41 -26.62 -18.62
C GLU A 477 -17.56 -26.78 -19.62
N MET A 478 -17.61 -26.00 -20.72
CA MET A 478 -18.60 -26.23 -21.78
C MET A 478 -18.49 -27.63 -22.39
N VAL A 479 -17.28 -28.11 -22.69
CA VAL A 479 -17.06 -29.47 -23.23
C VAL A 479 -17.41 -30.56 -22.21
N LYS A 480 -17.11 -30.37 -20.92
CA LYS A 480 -17.57 -31.23 -19.82
C LYS A 480 -19.09 -31.31 -19.78
N ASP A 481 -19.77 -30.18 -19.90
CA ASP A 481 -21.23 -30.11 -19.82
C ASP A 481 -21.91 -30.69 -21.08
N GLU A 482 -21.32 -30.54 -22.26
CA GLU A 482 -21.76 -31.19 -23.50
C GLU A 482 -21.57 -32.72 -23.43
N THR A 483 -20.41 -33.20 -22.99
CA THR A 483 -20.14 -34.63 -22.81
C THR A 483 -20.99 -35.27 -21.71
N ALA A 484 -21.30 -34.55 -20.63
CA ALA A 484 -22.24 -35.00 -19.60
C ALA A 484 -23.67 -35.11 -20.15
N LYS A 485 -24.14 -34.17 -20.99
CA LYS A 485 -25.44 -34.24 -21.66
C LYS A 485 -25.50 -35.41 -22.64
N ALA A 486 -24.45 -35.64 -23.42
CA ALA A 486 -24.34 -36.78 -24.33
C ALA A 486 -24.35 -38.13 -23.57
N LEU A 487 -23.61 -38.22 -22.46
CA LEU A 487 -23.61 -39.41 -21.60
C LEU A 487 -25.01 -39.70 -21.01
N ALA A 488 -25.71 -38.67 -20.53
CA ALA A 488 -27.07 -38.82 -20.01
C ALA A 488 -28.06 -39.27 -21.11
N GLN A 489 -27.92 -38.77 -22.34
CA GLN A 489 -28.70 -39.26 -23.48
C GLN A 489 -28.41 -40.74 -23.76
N CYS A 490 -27.13 -41.14 -23.83
CA CYS A 490 -26.72 -42.53 -24.04
C CYS A 490 -27.23 -43.46 -22.91
N GLN A 491 -27.25 -43.00 -21.66
CA GLN A 491 -27.81 -43.75 -20.53
C GLN A 491 -29.32 -43.98 -20.68
N VAL A 492 -30.08 -42.94 -21.05
CA VAL A 492 -31.54 -43.06 -21.31
C VAL A 492 -31.83 -43.98 -22.51
N GLU A 493 -30.98 -43.97 -23.54
CA GLU A 493 -31.08 -44.92 -24.65
C GLU A 493 -30.74 -46.35 -24.23
N CYS A 494 -29.70 -46.56 -23.43
CA CYS A 494 -29.37 -47.87 -22.86
C CYS A 494 -30.52 -48.42 -22.00
N GLU A 495 -31.10 -47.62 -21.10
CA GLU A 495 -32.29 -47.99 -20.34
C GLU A 495 -33.47 -48.38 -21.24
N LYS A 496 -33.70 -47.63 -22.33
CA LYS A 496 -34.77 -47.88 -23.28
C LYS A 496 -34.56 -49.19 -24.06
N GLN A 497 -33.34 -49.50 -24.46
CA GLN A 497 -33.02 -50.78 -25.09
C GLN A 497 -33.09 -51.93 -24.08
N GLN A 498 -32.65 -51.73 -22.83
CA GLN A 498 -32.77 -52.73 -21.76
C GLN A 498 -34.25 -53.06 -21.48
N LYS A 499 -35.10 -52.06 -21.26
CA LYS A 499 -36.55 -52.25 -21.06
C LYS A 499 -37.21 -52.93 -22.28
N LYS A 500 -36.74 -52.66 -23.50
CA LYS A 500 -37.17 -53.35 -24.72
C LYS A 500 -36.71 -54.82 -24.76
N LEU A 501 -35.48 -55.12 -24.34
CA LEU A 501 -34.96 -56.49 -24.21
C LEU A 501 -35.72 -57.27 -23.13
N GLU A 502 -36.03 -56.66 -21.99
CA GLU A 502 -36.84 -57.24 -20.92
C GLU A 502 -38.24 -57.62 -21.43
N LEU A 503 -38.92 -56.73 -22.15
CA LEU A 503 -40.21 -57.00 -22.77
C LEU A 503 -40.13 -58.09 -23.86
N LEU A 504 -39.14 -58.05 -24.75
CA LEU A 504 -38.92 -59.09 -25.75
C LEU A 504 -38.60 -60.46 -25.11
N THR A 505 -37.90 -60.47 -23.98
CA THR A 505 -37.61 -61.69 -23.21
C THR A 505 -38.87 -62.24 -22.54
N GLN A 506 -39.74 -61.37 -22.00
CA GLN A 506 -41.04 -61.79 -21.48
C GLN A 506 -41.94 -62.36 -22.58
N GLU A 507 -42.02 -61.71 -23.75
CA GLU A 507 -42.79 -62.24 -24.90
C GLU A 507 -42.19 -63.54 -25.46
N PHE A 508 -40.86 -63.66 -25.50
CA PHE A 508 -40.20 -64.92 -25.86
C PHE A 508 -40.59 -66.05 -24.90
N TYR A 509 -40.51 -65.84 -23.58
CA TYR A 509 -40.91 -66.87 -22.60
C TYR A 509 -42.41 -67.15 -22.61
N ARG A 510 -43.28 -66.15 -22.86
CA ARG A 510 -44.73 -66.36 -23.07
C ARG A 510 -44.98 -67.23 -24.30
N LEU A 511 -44.34 -66.91 -25.42
CA LEU A 511 -44.45 -67.66 -26.67
C LEU A 511 -43.93 -69.08 -26.51
N GLN A 512 -42.72 -69.26 -25.94
CA GLN A 512 -42.14 -70.55 -25.59
C GLN A 512 -43.12 -71.37 -24.75
N THR A 513 -43.58 -70.85 -23.60
CA THR A 513 -44.52 -71.54 -22.71
C THR A 513 -45.82 -71.93 -23.43
N SER A 514 -46.35 -71.07 -24.32
CA SER A 514 -47.55 -71.39 -25.10
C SER A 514 -47.30 -72.46 -26.17
N SER A 515 -46.11 -72.48 -26.77
CA SER A 515 -45.70 -73.49 -27.75
C SER A 515 -45.43 -74.84 -27.09
N GLU A 516 -44.81 -74.86 -25.91
CA GLU A 516 -44.59 -76.06 -25.09
C GLU A 516 -45.91 -76.66 -24.60
N LYS A 517 -46.86 -75.82 -24.14
CA LYS A 517 -48.23 -76.26 -23.83
C LYS A 517 -48.91 -76.87 -25.05
N ARG A 518 -48.86 -76.21 -26.21
CA ARG A 518 -49.47 -76.72 -27.45
C ARG A 518 -48.79 -78.00 -27.95
N LEU A 519 -47.48 -78.15 -27.76
CA LEU A 519 -46.75 -79.38 -28.04
C LEU A 519 -47.18 -80.52 -27.08
N ALA A 520 -47.32 -80.24 -25.79
CA ALA A 520 -47.81 -81.22 -24.81
C ALA A 520 -49.27 -81.62 -25.05
N GLU A 521 -50.14 -80.67 -25.40
CA GLU A 521 -51.52 -80.91 -25.81
C GLU A 521 -51.59 -81.80 -27.06
N LEU A 522 -50.79 -81.50 -28.09
CA LEU A 522 -50.71 -82.31 -29.31
C LEU A 522 -50.10 -83.70 -29.04
N GLN A 523 -49.09 -83.81 -28.18
CA GLN A 523 -48.52 -85.10 -27.77
C GLN A 523 -49.53 -85.95 -26.99
N ALA A 524 -50.30 -85.34 -26.08
CA ALA A 524 -51.36 -86.02 -25.34
C ALA A 524 -52.49 -86.49 -26.29
N GLN A 525 -52.92 -85.65 -27.24
CA GLN A 525 -53.87 -86.05 -28.29
C GLN A 525 -53.32 -87.20 -29.14
N ASN A 526 -52.04 -87.16 -29.53
CA ASN A 526 -51.43 -88.23 -30.33
C ASN A 526 -51.35 -89.55 -29.53
N ALA A 527 -51.07 -89.49 -28.22
CA ALA A 527 -51.09 -90.65 -27.34
C ALA A 527 -52.51 -91.21 -27.12
N GLU A 528 -53.53 -90.34 -27.05
CA GLU A 528 -54.93 -90.75 -26.99
C GLU A 528 -55.37 -91.43 -28.30
N GLN A 529 -55.01 -90.88 -29.45
CA GLN A 529 -55.32 -91.51 -30.74
C GLN A 529 -54.52 -92.81 -30.95
N ALA A 530 -53.26 -92.88 -30.52
CA ALA A 530 -52.45 -94.10 -30.57
C ALA A 530 -53.05 -95.22 -29.70
N SER A 531 -53.48 -94.92 -28.46
CA SER A 531 -54.12 -95.92 -27.59
C SER A 531 -55.53 -96.33 -28.08
N ARG A 532 -56.27 -95.44 -28.76
CA ARG A 532 -57.48 -95.81 -29.50
C ARG A 532 -57.19 -96.72 -30.70
N LEU A 533 -56.13 -96.46 -31.47
CA LEU A 533 -55.71 -97.35 -32.55
C LEU A 533 -55.31 -98.72 -31.99
N GLU A 534 -54.55 -98.76 -30.89
CA GLU A 534 -54.17 -100.00 -30.20
C GLU A 534 -55.39 -100.82 -29.72
N THR A 535 -56.49 -100.17 -29.29
CA THR A 535 -57.73 -100.89 -28.95
C THR A 535 -58.50 -101.37 -30.19
N TYR A 536 -58.47 -100.64 -31.31
CA TYR A 536 -59.03 -101.11 -32.57
C TYR A 536 -58.24 -102.29 -33.16
N GLU A 537 -56.90 -102.24 -33.15
CA GLU A 537 -56.03 -103.33 -33.62
C GLU A 537 -56.25 -104.63 -32.82
N LYS A 538 -56.48 -104.52 -31.50
CA LYS A 538 -56.84 -105.68 -30.66
C LYS A 538 -58.23 -106.23 -31.00
N LEU A 539 -59.22 -105.36 -31.19
CA LEU A 539 -60.56 -105.76 -31.62
C LEU A 539 -60.55 -106.45 -33.00
N GLU A 540 -59.71 -106.00 -33.93
CA GLU A 540 -59.54 -106.67 -35.23
C GLU A 540 -58.89 -108.06 -35.06
N GLN A 541 -57.82 -108.19 -34.25
CA GLN A 541 -57.21 -109.49 -33.94
C GLN A 541 -58.15 -110.47 -33.23
N GLU A 542 -59.04 -109.99 -32.36
CA GLU A 542 -60.10 -110.79 -31.73
C GLU A 542 -61.15 -111.23 -32.76
N LEU A 543 -61.60 -110.32 -33.63
CA LEU A 543 -62.58 -110.63 -34.68
C LEU A 543 -62.07 -111.62 -35.72
N ASP A 544 -60.79 -111.55 -36.11
CA ASP A 544 -60.17 -112.51 -37.03
C ASP A 544 -60.09 -113.92 -36.40
N GLN A 545 -59.73 -114.02 -35.12
CA GLN A 545 -59.72 -115.30 -34.39
C GLN A 545 -61.13 -115.93 -34.31
N VAL A 546 -62.16 -115.13 -34.02
CA VAL A 546 -63.57 -115.60 -33.99
C VAL A 546 -64.04 -116.02 -35.38
N THR A 547 -63.66 -115.26 -36.42
CA THR A 547 -63.99 -115.57 -37.83
C THR A 547 -63.37 -116.89 -38.27
N MET A 548 -62.13 -117.16 -37.86
CA MET A 548 -61.41 -118.40 -38.14
C MET A 548 -62.01 -119.60 -37.39
N GLN A 549 -62.26 -119.49 -36.07
CA GLN A 549 -62.89 -120.56 -35.28
C GLN A 549 -64.29 -120.93 -35.80
N ALA A 550 -65.09 -119.95 -36.22
CA ALA A 550 -66.42 -120.20 -36.81
C ALA A 550 -66.36 -120.80 -38.24
N ALA A 551 -65.21 -120.71 -38.91
CA ALA A 551 -65.02 -121.26 -40.25
C ALA A 551 -64.61 -122.74 -40.27
N GLU A 552 -63.90 -123.22 -39.24
CA GLU A 552 -63.42 -124.61 -39.16
C GLU A 552 -64.51 -125.62 -38.77
N ILE A 553 -65.48 -125.18 -37.96
CA ILE A 553 -66.62 -125.99 -37.50
C ILE A 553 -67.52 -126.33 -38.69
N GLU A 554 -67.91 -127.60 -38.84
CA GLU A 554 -68.70 -128.07 -40.00
C GLU A 554 -70.21 -127.83 -39.85
N ASN A 555 -70.73 -127.88 -38.62
CA ASN A 555 -72.15 -127.74 -38.31
C ASN A 555 -72.58 -126.25 -38.30
N GLU A 556 -73.72 -125.89 -38.92
CA GLU A 556 -74.15 -124.48 -39.03
C GLU A 556 -74.61 -123.89 -37.69
N GLU A 557 -75.48 -124.59 -36.95
CA GLU A 557 -76.02 -124.12 -35.66
C GLU A 557 -74.96 -124.02 -34.55
N GLU A 558 -73.81 -124.67 -34.74
CA GLU A 558 -72.72 -124.76 -33.78
C GLU A 558 -71.69 -123.63 -34.00
N ALA A 559 -71.41 -123.28 -35.26
CA ALA A 559 -70.63 -122.09 -35.58
C ALA A 559 -71.40 -120.79 -35.27
N GLU A 560 -72.73 -120.76 -35.46
CA GLU A 560 -73.53 -119.62 -34.97
C GLU A 560 -73.49 -119.52 -33.43
N ARG A 561 -73.40 -120.64 -32.71
CA ARG A 561 -73.16 -120.64 -31.25
C ARG A 561 -71.77 -120.14 -30.86
N VAL A 562 -70.70 -120.51 -31.58
CA VAL A 562 -69.33 -120.02 -31.31
C VAL A 562 -69.20 -118.52 -31.61
N LEU A 563 -69.78 -118.04 -32.70
CA LEU A 563 -69.97 -116.60 -32.93
C LEU A 563 -70.67 -115.95 -31.73
N PHE A 564 -71.81 -116.49 -31.30
CA PHE A 564 -72.61 -115.93 -30.21
C PHE A 564 -71.87 -115.91 -28.86
N SER A 565 -71.05 -116.92 -28.56
CA SER A 565 -70.27 -116.97 -27.31
C SER A 565 -69.18 -115.88 -27.22
N TYR A 566 -68.67 -115.40 -28.36
CA TYR A 566 -67.79 -114.22 -28.43
C TYR A 566 -68.59 -112.90 -28.59
N GLY A 567 -69.84 -112.86 -28.16
CA GLY A 567 -70.64 -111.63 -28.05
C GLY A 567 -71.34 -111.18 -29.34
N TYR A 568 -71.38 -112.01 -30.38
CA TYR A 568 -72.13 -111.76 -31.64
C TYR A 568 -73.64 -111.67 -31.39
N GLY A 569 -74.09 -110.50 -30.95
CA GLY A 569 -75.48 -110.23 -30.61
C GLY A 569 -75.68 -108.92 -29.85
N ALA A 570 -74.74 -108.57 -28.96
CA ALA A 570 -74.87 -107.41 -28.07
C ALA A 570 -74.37 -106.10 -28.70
N ASN A 571 -73.08 -106.02 -29.05
CA ASN A 571 -72.39 -104.72 -29.21
C ASN A 571 -71.88 -104.41 -30.64
N VAL A 572 -72.24 -105.19 -31.65
CA VAL A 572 -71.74 -105.01 -33.04
C VAL A 572 -72.79 -104.36 -33.94
N PRO A 573 -72.50 -103.21 -34.59
CA PRO A 573 -73.44 -102.53 -35.49
C PRO A 573 -73.95 -103.40 -36.64
N THR A 574 -75.21 -103.20 -37.06
CA THR A 574 -75.93 -104.11 -37.98
C THR A 574 -75.29 -104.27 -39.36
N THR A 575 -74.60 -103.25 -39.86
CA THR A 575 -73.82 -103.31 -41.12
C THR A 575 -72.55 -104.14 -40.97
N ALA A 576 -71.83 -104.00 -39.85
CA ALA A 576 -70.69 -104.84 -39.51
C ALA A 576 -71.13 -106.30 -39.27
N LYS A 577 -72.25 -106.52 -38.56
CA LYS A 577 -72.87 -107.84 -38.37
C LYS A 577 -73.13 -108.57 -39.69
N ARG A 578 -73.65 -107.85 -40.70
CA ARG A 578 -73.86 -108.42 -42.06
C ARG A 578 -72.54 -108.76 -42.74
N ARG A 579 -71.54 -107.88 -42.67
CA ARG A 579 -70.19 -108.13 -43.23
C ARG A 579 -69.53 -109.34 -42.56
N LEU A 580 -69.60 -109.48 -41.23
CA LEU A 580 -68.99 -110.58 -40.49
C LEU A 580 -69.66 -111.92 -40.80
N LYS A 581 -71.00 -111.98 -40.89
CA LYS A 581 -71.67 -113.21 -41.35
C LYS A 581 -71.31 -113.54 -42.80
N GLN A 582 -71.09 -112.53 -43.65
CA GLN A 582 -70.60 -112.75 -45.02
C GLN A 582 -69.13 -113.20 -45.07
N SER A 583 -68.23 -112.67 -44.24
CA SER A 583 -66.83 -113.13 -44.19
C SER A 583 -66.72 -114.55 -43.64
N VAL A 584 -67.48 -114.91 -42.60
CA VAL A 584 -67.55 -116.29 -42.10
C VAL A 584 -68.14 -117.23 -43.16
N HIS A 585 -69.20 -116.85 -43.88
CA HIS A 585 -69.73 -117.67 -44.97
C HIS A 585 -68.76 -117.81 -46.16
N LEU A 586 -67.99 -116.76 -46.47
CA LEU A 586 -66.93 -116.82 -47.49
C LEU A 586 -65.76 -117.69 -47.04
N ALA A 587 -65.28 -117.54 -45.80
CA ALA A 587 -64.23 -118.36 -45.21
C ALA A 587 -64.62 -119.84 -45.19
N ARG A 588 -65.82 -120.17 -44.68
CA ARG A 588 -66.40 -121.52 -44.75
C ARG A 588 -66.47 -122.05 -46.17
N ARG A 589 -66.92 -121.24 -47.14
CA ARG A 589 -67.04 -121.66 -48.54
C ARG A 589 -65.68 -121.85 -49.20
N VAL A 590 -64.65 -121.08 -48.85
CA VAL A 590 -63.26 -121.33 -49.26
C VAL A 590 -62.76 -122.64 -48.67
N LEU A 591 -62.87 -122.84 -47.35
CA LEU A 591 -62.47 -124.07 -46.66
C LEU A 591 -63.19 -125.31 -47.22
N GLN A 592 -64.49 -125.20 -47.53
CA GLN A 592 -65.27 -126.26 -48.16
C GLN A 592 -64.86 -126.50 -49.62
N LEU A 593 -64.57 -125.43 -50.39
CA LEU A 593 -64.05 -125.55 -51.76
C LEU A 593 -62.63 -126.13 -51.79
N GLU A 594 -61.78 -125.91 -50.79
CA GLU A 594 -60.46 -126.54 -50.64
C GLU A 594 -60.57 -128.03 -50.27
N ARG A 595 -61.48 -128.38 -49.36
CA ARG A 595 -61.83 -129.77 -49.05
C ARG A 595 -62.38 -130.51 -50.28
N GLN A 596 -63.21 -129.83 -51.09
CA GLN A 596 -63.69 -130.36 -52.38
C GLN A 596 -62.58 -130.38 -53.45
N ASN A 597 -61.68 -129.40 -53.51
CA ASN A 597 -60.54 -129.44 -54.43
C ASN A 597 -59.62 -130.62 -54.11
N THR A 598 -59.40 -130.91 -52.81
CA THR A 598 -58.59 -132.05 -52.39
C THR A 598 -59.29 -133.40 -52.53
N SER A 599 -60.63 -133.49 -52.48
CA SER A 599 -61.34 -134.73 -52.87
C SER A 599 -61.30 -134.92 -54.40
N LEU A 600 -61.66 -133.90 -55.17
CA LEU A 600 -61.68 -133.93 -56.64
C LEU A 600 -60.29 -134.21 -57.23
N ARG A 601 -59.20 -133.72 -56.62
CA ARG A 601 -57.83 -134.10 -57.03
C ARG A 601 -57.55 -135.60 -56.81
N ARG A 602 -57.93 -136.17 -55.65
CA ARG A 602 -57.80 -137.62 -55.40
C ARG A 602 -58.65 -138.46 -56.35
N GLU A 603 -59.82 -137.96 -56.75
CA GLU A 603 -60.70 -138.60 -57.73
C GLU A 603 -60.15 -138.48 -59.16
N LEU A 604 -59.57 -137.33 -59.52
CA LEU A 604 -58.86 -137.13 -60.78
C LEU A 604 -57.64 -138.06 -60.90
N GLU A 605 -56.87 -138.25 -59.82
CA GLU A 605 -55.77 -139.23 -59.77
C GLU A 605 -56.27 -140.67 -60.02
N ARG A 606 -57.40 -141.05 -59.41
CA ARG A 606 -58.03 -142.38 -59.64
C ARG A 606 -58.47 -142.55 -61.08
N HIS A 607 -59.15 -141.57 -61.67
CA HIS A 607 -59.60 -141.64 -63.06
C HIS A 607 -58.42 -141.61 -64.06
N LYS A 608 -57.35 -140.85 -63.79
CA LYS A 608 -56.10 -140.93 -64.58
C LYS A 608 -55.52 -142.35 -64.58
N SER A 609 -55.46 -143.01 -63.42
CA SER A 609 -54.92 -144.38 -63.33
C SER A 609 -55.80 -145.42 -64.05
N GLN A 610 -57.12 -145.27 -64.04
CA GLN A 610 -58.04 -146.10 -64.83
C GLN A 610 -57.91 -145.85 -66.34
N THR A 611 -57.79 -144.59 -66.76
CA THR A 611 -57.59 -144.22 -68.17
C THR A 611 -56.23 -144.70 -68.70
N GLY A 612 -55.20 -144.74 -67.85
CA GLY A 612 -53.90 -145.33 -68.17
C GLY A 612 -54.02 -146.80 -68.58
N GLN A 613 -54.74 -147.61 -67.80
CA GLN A 613 -54.92 -149.04 -68.09
C GLN A 613 -55.66 -149.28 -69.42
N ILE A 614 -56.73 -148.54 -69.69
CA ILE A 614 -57.51 -148.67 -70.94
C ILE A 614 -56.69 -148.21 -72.16
N SER A 615 -55.92 -147.13 -72.02
CA SER A 615 -55.09 -146.63 -73.13
C SER A 615 -53.87 -147.51 -73.44
N GLU A 616 -53.35 -148.30 -72.49
CA GLU A 616 -52.33 -149.32 -72.78
C GLU A 616 -52.88 -150.47 -73.65
N GLU A 617 -54.13 -150.89 -73.43
CA GLU A 617 -54.80 -151.93 -74.22
C GLU A 617 -55.13 -151.43 -75.65
N GLU A 618 -55.68 -150.23 -75.79
CA GLU A 618 -55.97 -149.62 -77.10
C GLU A 618 -54.67 -149.35 -77.90
N LEU A 619 -53.60 -148.92 -77.24
CA LEU A 619 -52.27 -148.77 -77.86
C LEU A 619 -51.67 -150.11 -78.31
N ALA A 620 -52.05 -151.25 -77.73
CA ALA A 620 -51.59 -152.56 -78.20
C ALA A 620 -52.24 -152.95 -79.54
N VAL A 621 -53.55 -152.74 -79.68
CA VAL A 621 -54.29 -153.07 -80.91
C VAL A 621 -53.98 -152.08 -82.04
N MET A 622 -53.90 -150.78 -81.75
CA MET A 622 -53.63 -149.76 -82.77
C MET A 622 -52.20 -149.84 -83.35
N LYS A 623 -51.23 -150.36 -82.58
CA LYS A 623 -49.87 -150.69 -83.08
C LYS A 623 -49.89 -151.74 -84.20
N GLN A 624 -50.85 -152.66 -84.22
CA GLN A 624 -50.91 -153.71 -85.25
C GLN A 624 -51.29 -153.15 -86.63
N VAL A 625 -52.07 -152.05 -86.67
CA VAL A 625 -52.51 -151.39 -87.91
C VAL A 625 -51.46 -150.40 -88.43
N LEU A 626 -50.76 -149.69 -87.53
CA LEU A 626 -49.77 -148.65 -87.88
C LEU A 626 -48.42 -149.19 -88.42
N ILE A 627 -48.21 -150.50 -88.46
CA ILE A 627 -46.97 -151.11 -88.98
C ILE A 627 -46.99 -151.36 -90.49
N SER A 628 -48.17 -151.38 -91.13
CA SER A 628 -48.31 -151.64 -92.58
C SER A 628 -48.05 -150.42 -93.47
N MET A 629 -48.13 -149.19 -92.95
CA MET A 629 -47.74 -147.96 -93.65
C MET A 629 -46.87 -147.05 -92.77
N ARG A 630 -45.56 -147.36 -92.75
CA ARG A 630 -44.53 -146.39 -92.38
C ARG A 630 -44.62 -145.16 -93.28
N SER A 631 -44.48 -143.95 -92.71
CA SER A 631 -43.18 -143.24 -92.66
C SER A 631 -43.34 -141.74 -92.40
N GLY A 632 -42.46 -141.15 -91.59
CA GLY A 632 -42.31 -139.69 -91.46
C GLY A 632 -42.58 -139.18 -90.05
N GLN A 633 -41.55 -138.60 -89.45
CA GLN A 633 -41.49 -137.98 -88.11
C GLN A 633 -42.71 -137.08 -87.78
N GLY A 634 -43.20 -136.98 -86.54
CA GLY A 634 -42.53 -137.15 -85.24
C GLY A 634 -42.26 -135.75 -84.64
N ASP A 635 -43.14 -135.23 -83.79
CA ASP A 635 -43.26 -135.49 -82.33
C ASP A 635 -42.06 -134.99 -81.50
N ALA A 636 -42.18 -133.76 -80.96
CA ALA A 636 -41.48 -133.22 -79.79
C ALA A 636 -42.05 -131.81 -79.47
N LEU A 637 -42.16 -131.33 -78.22
CA LEU A 637 -42.05 -131.97 -76.90
C LEU A 637 -42.78 -131.11 -75.83
N ASN A 638 -42.85 -131.59 -74.59
CA ASN A 638 -43.48 -130.93 -73.45
C ASN A 638 -42.70 -129.72 -72.89
N LEU A 639 -43.43 -128.76 -72.31
CA LEU A 639 -43.04 -127.87 -71.20
C LEU A 639 -44.36 -127.20 -70.70
N LEU A 640 -44.80 -127.20 -69.43
CA LEU A 640 -44.24 -127.57 -68.13
C LEU A 640 -43.30 -126.56 -67.45
N GLU A 641 -43.87 -125.47 -66.93
CA GLU A 641 -43.47 -124.73 -65.71
C GLU A 641 -44.65 -123.78 -65.36
N ALA A 642 -45.22 -123.64 -64.15
CA ALA A 642 -44.83 -123.95 -62.77
C ALA A 642 -43.93 -122.90 -62.08
N ASP A 643 -44.30 -122.59 -60.83
CA ASP A 643 -43.47 -121.96 -59.79
C ASP A 643 -42.98 -120.51 -59.99
N LYS A 644 -42.58 -119.77 -58.92
CA LYS A 644 -43.11 -119.68 -57.54
C LYS A 644 -42.58 -118.36 -56.94
N THR A 645 -43.15 -117.94 -55.81
CA THR A 645 -42.57 -116.92 -54.93
C THR A 645 -41.31 -117.45 -54.20
N ALA A 646 -40.15 -116.78 -54.27
CA ALA A 646 -39.11 -116.80 -53.22
C ALA A 646 -37.96 -115.76 -53.40
N VAL A 647 -37.90 -114.77 -52.50
CA VAL A 647 -36.76 -114.44 -51.61
C VAL A 647 -35.31 -114.22 -52.18
N SER A 648 -34.74 -113.06 -51.81
CA SER A 648 -33.30 -112.69 -51.68
C SER A 648 -32.41 -112.43 -52.92
N THR A 649 -31.81 -111.23 -53.00
CA THR A 649 -30.39 -110.97 -52.63
C THR A 649 -29.92 -109.51 -52.92
N SER A 650 -29.00 -108.99 -52.08
CA SER A 650 -28.13 -107.78 -52.30
C SER A 650 -28.83 -106.39 -52.42
N GLY A 651 -28.15 -105.24 -52.21
CA GLY A 651 -26.82 -104.98 -51.64
C GLY A 651 -26.31 -103.54 -51.88
N ALA A 652 -25.62 -102.92 -50.88
CA ALA A 652 -25.15 -101.50 -50.85
C ALA A 652 -26.29 -100.43 -50.88
N GLY A 653 -26.17 -99.19 -50.40
CA GLY A 653 -25.04 -98.35 -49.91
C GLY A 653 -25.12 -96.97 -50.60
N LYS A 654 -24.88 -95.78 -50.00
CA LYS A 654 -24.16 -95.36 -48.78
C LYS A 654 -24.47 -93.88 -48.42
N HIS A 655 -24.40 -93.50 -47.13
CA HIS A 655 -23.94 -92.18 -46.59
C HIS A 655 -24.70 -90.86 -47.00
N GLN A 656 -24.51 -89.64 -46.44
CA GLN A 656 -24.08 -89.04 -45.13
C GLN A 656 -24.43 -87.51 -45.17
N SER A 657 -24.17 -86.65 -44.16
CA SER A 657 -24.78 -86.56 -42.80
C SER A 657 -24.25 -85.31 -42.02
N LYS A 658 -24.99 -84.87 -40.97
CA LYS A 658 -24.53 -84.22 -39.71
C LYS A 658 -24.18 -82.69 -39.63
N GLN A 659 -24.40 -82.17 -38.39
CA GLN A 659 -23.68 -81.08 -37.66
C GLN A 659 -23.87 -79.59 -38.06
N ILE A 660 -23.48 -78.58 -37.24
CA ILE A 660 -23.71 -78.26 -35.79
C ILE A 660 -23.23 -76.81 -35.47
N ASN A 661 -23.86 -76.13 -34.49
CA ASN A 661 -23.49 -74.94 -33.67
C ASN A 661 -22.41 -73.88 -34.05
N ARG A 662 -22.71 -72.64 -33.59
CA ARG A 662 -21.87 -71.62 -32.87
C ARG A 662 -21.19 -70.43 -33.62
N THR A 663 -21.50 -69.20 -33.13
CA THR A 663 -20.66 -67.95 -32.99
C THR A 663 -20.04 -67.30 -34.25
N THR A 664 -19.82 -65.98 -34.40
CA THR A 664 -20.02 -64.76 -33.54
C THR A 664 -20.21 -63.49 -34.42
N GLU A 665 -20.26 -62.29 -33.80
CA GLU A 665 -19.92 -60.95 -34.37
C GLU A 665 -20.89 -60.21 -35.34
N GLU A 666 -21.62 -59.27 -34.73
CA GLU A 666 -21.66 -57.81 -34.99
C GLU A 666 -22.13 -57.12 -36.30
N GLU A 667 -22.72 -55.94 -36.04
CA GLU A 667 -23.00 -54.73 -36.83
C GLU A 667 -23.69 -54.74 -38.23
N SER A 668 -24.87 -54.12 -38.22
CA SER A 668 -25.46 -53.31 -39.30
C SER A 668 -26.35 -52.24 -38.62
N PRO A 669 -26.80 -51.12 -39.24
CA PRO A 669 -26.98 -50.89 -40.68
C PRO A 669 -26.59 -49.48 -41.19
N ASN A 670 -26.85 -49.16 -42.48
CA ASN A 670 -26.97 -47.76 -42.93
C ASN A 670 -27.79 -47.55 -44.23
N LYS A 671 -28.77 -46.61 -44.22
CA LYS A 671 -29.63 -46.05 -45.31
C LYS A 671 -30.88 -45.37 -44.71
N PRO A 672 -31.64 -44.47 -45.39
CA PRO A 672 -31.45 -43.80 -46.69
C PRO A 672 -31.63 -42.24 -46.64
N LYS A 673 -32.25 -41.61 -47.67
CA LYS A 673 -32.37 -40.16 -47.99
C LYS A 673 -33.88 -39.70 -48.05
N PRO A 674 -34.32 -38.59 -48.72
CA PRO A 674 -34.07 -37.12 -48.61
C PRO A 674 -35.42 -36.28 -48.52
N THR A 675 -35.43 -35.01 -49.00
CA THR A 675 -36.58 -34.13 -49.46
C THR A 675 -37.29 -33.16 -48.48
N VAL A 676 -38.05 -32.11 -48.93
CA VAL A 676 -37.68 -30.79 -49.56
C VAL A 676 -38.64 -29.66 -49.04
N PHE A 677 -38.30 -28.36 -49.28
CA PHE A 677 -39.20 -27.16 -49.30
C PHE A 677 -39.81 -26.69 -47.93
N THR A 678 -40.33 -25.46 -47.70
CA THR A 678 -40.58 -24.24 -48.54
C THR A 678 -40.64 -22.93 -47.68
N ASN A 679 -40.55 -21.76 -48.34
CA ASN A 679 -41.25 -20.48 -48.03
C ASN A 679 -40.91 -19.58 -46.80
N LYS A 680 -40.77 -18.26 -47.09
CA LYS A 680 -41.40 -17.04 -46.49
C LYS A 680 -41.24 -16.77 -44.95
N GLU A 681 -41.16 -15.52 -44.45
CA GLU A 681 -41.43 -14.19 -45.03
C GLU A 681 -40.59 -13.05 -44.34
N VAL A 682 -40.89 -11.77 -44.61
CA VAL A 682 -40.24 -10.51 -44.15
C VAL A 682 -41.35 -9.45 -43.89
N PRO A 683 -41.12 -8.16 -43.50
CA PRO A 683 -40.07 -7.46 -42.73
C PRO A 683 -40.74 -6.81 -41.45
N ASP A 684 -40.50 -5.61 -40.89
CA ASP A 684 -39.46 -4.55 -40.88
C ASP A 684 -39.45 -3.89 -39.49
N TRP A 685 -38.28 -3.69 -38.87
CA TRP A 685 -38.03 -2.68 -37.81
C TRP A 685 -36.50 -2.52 -37.62
N TYR A 686 -35.90 -1.36 -37.28
CA TYR A 686 -36.35 0.03 -37.40
C TYR A 686 -35.13 0.99 -37.38
N LYS A 687 -34.83 1.63 -38.51
CA LYS A 687 -34.26 3.00 -38.64
C LYS A 687 -32.92 3.38 -37.95
N LYS A 688 -31.98 3.77 -38.83
CA LYS A 688 -31.25 5.08 -38.87
C LYS A 688 -29.97 5.34 -38.04
N THR A 689 -29.03 6.02 -38.74
CA THR A 689 -28.07 7.07 -38.30
C THR A 689 -27.03 6.74 -37.21
N LYS A 690 -25.75 7.14 -37.22
CA LYS A 690 -24.82 8.03 -37.98
C LYS A 690 -24.04 8.81 -36.89
N GLN A 691 -22.73 8.99 -37.07
CA GLN A 691 -21.85 9.89 -36.27
C GLN A 691 -21.65 9.50 -34.79
N LYS A 692 -20.54 9.84 -34.11
CA LYS A 692 -19.12 10.09 -34.49
C LYS A 692 -18.29 9.91 -33.18
N PRO A 693 -16.96 9.78 -33.21
CA PRO A 693 -16.16 9.56 -31.99
C PRO A 693 -16.00 10.83 -31.14
N LYS A 694 -15.72 10.61 -29.86
CA LYS A 694 -14.74 11.35 -29.08
C LYS A 694 -13.67 10.36 -28.62
#